data_AF-A0A4R0ZMD3-F1
#
_entry.id   AF-A0A4R0ZMD3-F1
#
_cell.length_a   1.000
_cell.length_b   1.000
_cell.length_c   1.000
_cell.angle_alpha   90.00
_cell.angle_beta   90.00
_cell.angle_gamma   90.00
#
_symmetry.space_group_name_H-M   'P 1'
#
loop_
_entity.id
_entity.type
_entity.pdbx_description
1 polymer ?
#
loop_
_entity_poly.entity_id
_entity_poly.type
_entity_poly.pdbx_seq_one_letter_code
_entity_poly.pdbx_strand_id
1 'polypeptide(L)'
;MKSLKVGMLAVLLAGTWGGMYYVAEEQATAGAAFEQALAEQLNIPVGSFNQNKVRGVTELDLSGYGLTDLTGLEHFQSLETLDLSGNRLTDVTVLESLRYLKTLDLSFNQLEQIPELPETLESLDLEGNDVSDLTFLPESDTLTTLNVRDNDIDSLDVLPERTPNVTHLNIRGNAVASVEPLRDMTSLQDVNLRDNRITDMSPLEALAITERLYVTGNATHDYAALDSIAEQINDRDFERLPDGPAFSVDGGVIAPGTELALEAAPGSTIYYTIDGSEPTPESNRYNGPIRLDQALTRDVAVLSNNRSATNWPTPSFVREDVERALIIRAIAVREGATSKPSTATYVFDDSVFASDLPVVSLTTDATNLFDPSIGIYTPGDLPDGPLEIGRGNFFETGQEWERPAHVDYFEKGELAFSQDVGIRIHGGFSRGLAQKSLRLYARSEYGQSRFYHPFFPDNEEEEFNRLLLRNAGNDWQGAMLRDAFMQELLRERSLDFQDYQPVVVLMNGEYWGMHNLRELYSPEYFEVKYDIAETELAILEADLDAPDGFAIETGQDADLIHYQEMVRFAETNDLNDPAAFEELERRIDVDNFLEYVVYQAFYGNLDSMFNNYAVWRKSADPVADVYGHDGRWRWIVFDLDQGFAGRSPIDESVDYDMFAYLTGPGPEHALFRSLIASDEGEARFLRLFDELLAGPFETETMLALLDDMADGIAPEMENQFARWGNAPSVKAWEGRVEKMRVFAERRPDVVKRQLIERFGTDAIGSVEETKLCYDVR
;
A
#
# COMPACT_ATOMS: atom_id res chain seq x y z
N MET A 1 -12.64 67.21 -5.87
CA MET A 1 -14.08 67.49 -5.65
C MET A 1 -14.88 66.47 -6.47
N LYS A 2 -15.65 65.61 -5.79
CA LYS A 2 -16.88 64.88 -6.19
C LYS A 2 -17.17 64.56 -7.69
N SER A 3 -17.31 63.25 -7.97
CA SER A 3 -18.38 62.54 -8.71
C SER A 3 -19.03 63.13 -9.98
N LEU A 4 -19.16 62.31 -11.05
CA LEU A 4 -20.47 61.83 -11.57
C LEU A 4 -20.32 60.72 -12.65
N LYS A 5 -21.13 59.66 -12.51
CA LYS A 5 -21.55 58.65 -13.51
C LYS A 5 -22.36 59.37 -14.64
N VAL A 6 -22.64 58.89 -15.87
CA VAL A 6 -23.22 57.64 -16.43
C VAL A 6 -23.09 57.80 -17.98
N GLY A 7 -22.78 56.76 -18.77
CA GLY A 7 -23.83 56.16 -19.62
C GLY A 7 -23.35 55.55 -20.95
N MET A 8 -23.62 54.25 -21.10
CA MET A 8 -23.95 53.47 -22.31
C MET A 8 -23.53 54.00 -23.70
N LEU A 9 -22.70 53.22 -24.39
CA LEU A 9 -23.07 52.66 -25.69
C LEU A 9 -22.30 51.35 -25.93
N ALA A 10 -22.97 50.24 -25.63
CA ALA A 10 -22.63 48.93 -26.17
C ALA A 10 -23.05 48.88 -27.66
N VAL A 11 -22.41 47.97 -28.39
CA VAL A 11 -22.70 47.53 -29.77
C VAL A 11 -21.86 48.24 -30.85
N LEU A 12 -21.07 47.40 -31.55
CA LEU A 12 -20.23 47.63 -32.73
C LEU A 12 -18.78 48.06 -32.46
N LEU A 13 -17.96 47.07 -32.11
CA LEU A 13 -16.86 46.60 -32.97
C LEU A 13 -16.44 45.20 -32.49
N ALA A 14 -17.33 44.23 -32.77
CA ALA A 14 -16.99 42.82 -32.85
C ALA A 14 -16.37 42.57 -34.23
N GLY A 15 -15.24 41.88 -34.27
CA GLY A 15 -14.46 41.58 -35.47
C GLY A 15 -13.00 41.84 -35.14
N THR A 16 -12.26 40.88 -34.57
CA THR A 16 -12.13 39.46 -34.96
C THR A 16 -11.79 38.64 -33.71
N TRP A 17 -12.26 37.37 -33.67
CA TRP A 17 -12.07 36.34 -32.60
C TRP A 17 -13.09 36.26 -31.43
N GLY A 18 -14.30 36.81 -31.58
CA GLY A 18 -15.40 36.58 -30.63
C GLY A 18 -16.47 35.59 -31.10
N GLY A 19 -16.21 34.84 -32.18
CA GLY A 19 -17.24 34.16 -32.98
C GLY A 19 -17.29 32.64 -32.90
N MET A 20 -16.54 31.99 -32.00
CA MET A 20 -16.53 30.51 -31.87
C MET A 20 -17.01 29.97 -30.52
N TYR A 21 -17.48 30.81 -29.58
CA TYR A 21 -17.83 30.33 -28.23
C TYR A 21 -19.33 30.24 -27.93
N TYR A 22 -20.19 30.30 -28.94
CA TYR A 22 -21.59 29.95 -28.73
C TYR A 22 -22.09 29.12 -29.90
N VAL A 23 -22.17 27.81 -29.65
CA VAL A 23 -22.92 26.71 -30.30
C VAL A 23 -21.99 25.52 -30.65
N ALA A 24 -22.35 24.34 -30.11
CA ALA A 24 -21.71 22.99 -30.10
C ALA A 24 -20.85 22.71 -28.84
N GLU A 25 -21.36 21.95 -27.86
CA GLU A 25 -21.21 20.48 -27.66
C GLU A 25 -19.79 20.08 -27.19
N GLU A 26 -19.70 19.71 -25.91
CA GLU A 26 -18.75 18.78 -25.23
C GLU A 26 -17.22 18.83 -25.45
N GLN A 27 -16.64 19.69 -26.31
CA GLN A 27 -15.18 19.74 -26.53
C GLN A 27 -14.54 21.14 -26.41
N ALA A 28 -15.23 22.13 -25.82
CA ALA A 28 -14.76 23.52 -25.75
C ALA A 28 -14.14 23.95 -24.41
N THR A 29 -13.78 23.02 -23.52
CA THR A 29 -13.40 23.34 -22.12
C THR A 29 -11.91 23.59 -21.89
N ALA A 30 -11.00 22.91 -22.60
CA ALA A 30 -9.56 22.98 -22.29
C ALA A 30 -8.97 24.40 -22.48
N GLY A 31 -9.23 25.04 -23.62
CA GLY A 31 -8.80 26.43 -23.85
C GLY A 31 -9.55 27.48 -23.01
N ALA A 32 -10.71 27.14 -22.44
CA ALA A 32 -11.47 28.06 -21.59
C ALA A 32 -10.84 28.19 -20.20
N ALA A 33 -10.29 27.10 -19.65
CA ALA A 33 -9.57 27.12 -18.38
C ALA A 33 -8.28 27.95 -18.48
N PHE A 34 -7.50 27.75 -19.55
CA PHE A 34 -6.30 28.55 -19.82
C PHE A 34 -6.62 30.05 -19.99
N GLU A 35 -7.63 30.40 -20.79
CA GLU A 35 -8.08 31.78 -20.96
C GLU A 35 -8.61 32.40 -19.64
N GLN A 36 -9.27 31.60 -18.80
CA GLN A 36 -9.74 32.04 -17.50
C GLN A 36 -8.56 32.29 -16.55
N ALA A 37 -7.65 31.33 -16.41
CA ALA A 37 -6.44 31.45 -15.59
C ALA A 37 -5.63 32.68 -16.01
N LEU A 38 -5.49 32.90 -17.32
CA LEU A 38 -4.80 34.06 -17.84
C LEU A 38 -5.53 35.38 -17.56
N ALA A 39 -6.85 35.38 -17.69
CA ALA A 39 -7.68 36.53 -17.39
C ALA A 39 -7.55 36.95 -15.91
N GLU A 40 -7.54 35.98 -15.01
CA GLU A 40 -7.33 36.18 -13.58
C GLU A 40 -5.92 36.70 -13.30
N GLN A 41 -4.90 36.02 -13.82
CA GLN A 41 -3.50 36.36 -13.54
C GLN A 41 -3.08 37.72 -14.11
N LEU A 42 -3.57 38.08 -15.29
CA LEU A 42 -3.30 39.39 -15.89
C LEU A 42 -4.31 40.47 -15.47
N ASN A 43 -5.32 40.12 -14.67
CA ASN A 43 -6.42 40.99 -14.26
C ASN A 43 -7.09 41.69 -15.46
N ILE A 44 -7.43 40.89 -16.47
CA ILE A 44 -8.11 41.32 -17.70
C ILE A 44 -9.43 40.56 -17.86
N PRO A 45 -10.44 41.12 -18.57
CA PRO A 45 -11.65 40.37 -18.86
C PRO A 45 -11.37 39.10 -19.70
N VAL A 46 -12.05 37.99 -19.39
CA VAL A 46 -12.01 36.76 -20.19
C VAL A 46 -12.31 37.08 -21.67
N GLY A 47 -11.52 36.54 -22.59
CA GLY A 47 -11.63 36.79 -24.03
C GLY A 47 -11.12 38.15 -24.50
N SER A 48 -10.44 38.92 -23.62
CA SER A 48 -9.77 40.18 -23.99
C SER A 48 -8.27 40.01 -24.30
N PHE A 49 -7.80 38.75 -24.37
CA PHE A 49 -6.45 38.37 -24.73
C PHE A 49 -6.05 38.91 -26.11
N ASN A 50 -4.80 39.38 -26.23
CA ASN A 50 -4.21 39.78 -27.50
C ASN A 50 -2.70 39.58 -27.43
N GLN A 51 -2.15 38.85 -28.40
CA GLN A 51 -0.72 38.53 -28.54
C GLN A 51 0.21 39.74 -28.37
N ASN A 52 -0.18 40.93 -28.84
CA ASN A 52 0.66 42.13 -28.72
C ASN A 52 0.78 42.66 -27.28
N LYS A 53 -0.15 42.31 -26.39
CA LYS A 53 -0.14 42.76 -24.99
C LYS A 53 0.69 41.85 -24.09
N VAL A 54 0.85 40.57 -24.45
CA VAL A 54 1.53 39.57 -23.60
C VAL A 54 3.01 39.42 -23.93
N ARG A 55 3.48 39.97 -25.05
CA ARG A 55 4.91 40.01 -25.42
C ARG A 55 5.83 40.66 -24.38
N GLY A 56 5.30 41.43 -23.44
CA GLY A 56 6.09 42.05 -22.37
C GLY A 56 5.91 41.40 -21.00
N VAL A 57 5.14 40.31 -20.91
CA VAL A 57 4.94 39.56 -19.67
C VAL A 57 6.17 38.68 -19.44
N THR A 58 6.79 38.82 -18.28
CA THR A 58 8.01 38.11 -17.89
C THR A 58 7.75 37.07 -16.80
N GLU A 59 6.61 37.14 -16.12
CA GLU A 59 6.24 36.22 -15.05
C GLU A 59 4.77 35.82 -15.24
N LEU A 60 4.49 34.53 -15.11
CA LEU A 60 3.15 33.98 -15.20
C LEU A 60 3.01 32.84 -14.19
N ASP A 61 1.95 32.88 -13.40
CA ASP A 61 1.58 31.85 -12.44
C ASP A 61 0.20 31.35 -12.84
N LEU A 62 0.16 30.10 -13.22
CA LEU A 62 -1.01 29.34 -13.65
C LEU A 62 -1.13 28.06 -12.82
N SER A 63 -0.63 28.08 -11.58
CA SER A 63 -0.70 26.92 -10.68
C SER A 63 -2.14 26.62 -10.24
N GLY A 64 -2.49 25.34 -10.10
CA GLY A 64 -3.74 24.92 -9.45
C GLY A 64 -5.03 25.20 -10.25
N TYR A 65 -4.94 25.48 -11.56
CA TYR A 65 -6.12 25.80 -12.39
C TYR A 65 -6.72 24.56 -13.10
N GLY A 66 -6.14 23.38 -12.90
CA GLY A 66 -6.58 22.15 -13.58
C GLY A 66 -6.36 22.20 -15.10
N LEU A 67 -5.29 22.85 -15.54
CA LEU A 67 -4.97 22.99 -16.97
C LEU A 67 -4.60 21.65 -17.59
N THR A 68 -5.12 21.40 -18.79
CA THR A 68 -4.80 20.24 -19.65
C THR A 68 -4.26 20.65 -21.01
N ASP A 69 -4.40 21.93 -21.38
CA ASP A 69 -4.00 22.49 -22.67
C ASP A 69 -3.36 23.87 -22.45
N LEU A 70 -2.17 24.07 -23.01
CA LEU A 70 -1.40 25.31 -22.94
C LEU A 70 -1.43 26.10 -24.25
N THR A 71 -2.32 25.77 -25.19
CA THR A 71 -2.48 26.48 -26.46
C THR A 71 -2.68 27.98 -26.23
N GLY A 72 -1.79 28.80 -26.79
CA GLY A 72 -1.74 30.25 -26.62
C GLY A 72 -0.55 30.72 -25.77
N LEU A 73 0.07 29.83 -24.99
CA LEU A 73 1.27 30.12 -24.20
C LEU A 73 2.48 30.47 -25.08
N GLU A 74 2.54 29.99 -26.34
CA GLU A 74 3.60 30.31 -27.30
C GLU A 74 3.73 31.80 -27.64
N HIS A 75 2.74 32.60 -27.25
CA HIS A 75 2.73 34.05 -27.44
C HIS A 75 3.49 34.83 -26.36
N PHE A 76 3.85 34.19 -25.24
CA PHE A 76 4.57 34.78 -24.11
C PHE A 76 6.09 34.76 -24.33
N GLN A 77 6.52 35.35 -25.44
CA GLN A 77 7.90 35.25 -25.94
C GLN A 77 8.96 35.99 -25.11
N SER A 78 8.59 36.60 -23.98
CA SER A 78 9.52 37.26 -23.03
C SER A 78 9.42 36.65 -21.63
N LEU A 79 8.77 35.49 -21.49
CA LEU A 79 8.56 34.85 -20.20
C LEU A 79 9.89 34.37 -19.63
N GLU A 80 10.16 34.73 -18.37
CA GLU A 80 11.34 34.35 -17.59
C GLU A 80 10.95 33.43 -16.42
N THR A 81 9.78 33.62 -15.82
CA THR A 81 9.25 32.78 -14.75
C THR A 81 7.89 32.22 -15.14
N LEU A 82 7.72 30.90 -15.05
CA LEU A 82 6.47 30.21 -15.33
C LEU A 82 6.20 29.17 -14.24
N ASP A 83 5.08 29.32 -13.57
CA ASP A 83 4.55 28.32 -12.64
C ASP A 83 3.31 27.66 -13.27
N LEU A 84 3.41 26.35 -13.48
CA LEU A 84 2.38 25.46 -14.00
C LEU A 84 2.08 24.32 -13.01
N SER A 85 2.47 24.47 -11.74
CA SER A 85 2.32 23.41 -10.74
C SER A 85 0.86 23.07 -10.42
N GLY A 86 0.59 21.83 -9.98
CA GLY A 86 -0.75 21.42 -9.55
C GLY A 86 -1.79 21.51 -10.66
N ASN A 87 -1.43 21.13 -11.89
CA ASN A 87 -2.32 21.05 -13.04
C ASN A 87 -2.44 19.59 -13.51
N ARG A 88 -3.01 19.37 -14.69
CA ARG A 88 -3.21 18.03 -15.26
C ARG A 88 -2.56 17.95 -16.64
N LEU A 89 -1.33 18.48 -16.73
CA LEU A 89 -0.60 18.57 -17.97
C LEU A 89 0.06 17.24 -18.30
N THR A 90 -0.18 16.76 -19.52
CA THR A 90 0.50 15.61 -20.13
C THR A 90 1.38 16.01 -21.32
N ASP A 91 1.17 17.21 -21.86
CA ASP A 91 1.93 17.76 -22.99
C ASP A 91 2.36 19.20 -22.69
N VAL A 92 3.68 19.41 -22.67
CA VAL A 92 4.30 20.73 -22.49
C VAL A 92 5.22 21.10 -23.66
N THR A 93 5.01 20.52 -24.84
CA THR A 93 5.78 20.82 -26.08
C THR A 93 5.84 22.31 -26.43
N VAL A 94 4.84 23.09 -26.00
CA VAL A 94 4.82 24.56 -26.15
C VAL A 94 6.05 25.24 -25.52
N LEU A 95 6.67 24.64 -24.50
CA LEU A 95 7.83 25.18 -23.80
C LEU A 95 9.07 25.31 -24.71
N GLU A 96 9.17 24.52 -25.80
CA GLU A 96 10.23 24.65 -26.81
C GLU A 96 10.29 26.07 -27.43
N SER A 97 9.15 26.77 -27.42
CA SER A 97 9.03 28.12 -27.96
C SER A 97 9.42 29.24 -26.98
N LEU A 98 9.52 28.94 -25.68
CA LEU A 98 9.70 29.91 -24.59
C LEU A 98 11.18 30.07 -24.19
N ARG A 99 11.97 30.58 -25.13
CA ARG A 99 13.45 30.57 -25.09
C ARG A 99 14.15 31.44 -24.03
N TYR A 100 13.40 32.12 -23.17
CA TYR A 100 13.94 33.01 -22.15
C TYR A 100 13.59 32.57 -20.72
N LEU A 101 12.96 31.41 -20.56
CA LEU A 101 12.63 30.87 -19.25
C LEU A 101 13.90 30.66 -18.42
N LYS A 102 13.82 31.11 -17.17
CA LYS A 102 14.82 30.95 -16.11
C LYS A 102 14.28 30.12 -14.96
N THR A 103 13.02 30.32 -14.60
CA THR A 103 12.35 29.54 -13.54
C THR A 103 11.13 28.87 -14.14
N LEU A 104 11.07 27.55 -13.99
CA LEU A 104 9.96 26.73 -14.45
C LEU A 104 9.55 25.76 -13.34
N ASP A 105 8.29 25.84 -12.93
CA ASP A 105 7.67 24.88 -12.02
C ASP A 105 6.59 24.09 -12.78
N LEU A 106 6.79 22.78 -12.85
CA LEU A 106 5.91 21.79 -13.47
C LEU A 106 5.49 20.72 -12.46
N SER A 107 5.71 20.95 -11.16
CA SER A 107 5.40 19.98 -10.11
C SER A 107 3.92 19.61 -10.06
N PHE A 108 3.59 18.40 -9.64
CA PHE A 108 2.22 17.88 -9.50
C PHE A 108 1.43 18.02 -10.81
N ASN A 109 1.95 17.40 -11.86
CA ASN A 109 1.31 17.22 -13.16
C ASN A 109 1.35 15.72 -13.54
N GLN A 110 1.13 15.38 -14.81
CA GLN A 110 1.06 14.00 -15.31
C GLN A 110 2.04 13.82 -16.47
N LEU A 111 3.27 14.32 -16.29
CA LEU A 111 4.27 14.36 -17.34
C LEU A 111 5.12 13.09 -17.34
N GLU A 112 4.97 12.26 -18.38
CA GLU A 112 5.91 11.15 -18.65
C GLU A 112 7.09 11.59 -19.52
N GLN A 113 6.84 12.56 -20.42
CA GLN A 113 7.78 13.00 -21.45
C GLN A 113 7.83 14.52 -21.51
N ILE A 114 9.04 15.06 -21.59
CA ILE A 114 9.29 16.50 -21.59
C ILE A 114 10.11 16.83 -22.84
N PRO A 115 9.76 17.88 -23.60
CA PRO A 115 10.58 18.33 -24.71
C PRO A 115 11.92 18.89 -24.20
N GLU A 116 12.90 19.04 -25.09
CA GLU A 116 14.15 19.70 -24.72
C GLU A 116 13.86 21.13 -24.22
N LEU A 117 14.23 21.41 -22.98
CA LEU A 117 13.93 22.69 -22.33
C LEU A 117 14.95 23.78 -22.72
N PRO A 118 14.64 25.07 -22.51
CA PRO A 118 15.56 26.16 -22.85
C PRO A 118 16.86 26.12 -22.05
N GLU A 119 18.01 26.29 -22.72
CA GLU A 119 19.34 26.39 -22.09
C GLU A 119 19.48 27.50 -21.05
N THR A 120 18.56 28.48 -21.05
CA THR A 120 18.52 29.65 -20.14
C THR A 120 17.99 29.34 -18.74
N LEU A 121 17.46 28.14 -18.51
CA LEU A 121 16.89 27.77 -17.22
C LEU A 121 17.94 27.86 -16.10
N GLU A 122 17.52 28.41 -14.97
CA GLU A 122 18.28 28.55 -13.73
C GLU A 122 17.69 27.65 -12.62
N SER A 123 16.37 27.40 -12.66
CA SER A 123 15.62 26.56 -11.73
C SER A 123 14.53 25.76 -12.45
N LEU A 124 14.45 24.47 -12.16
CA LEU A 124 13.42 23.55 -12.66
C LEU A 124 12.86 22.71 -11.51
N ASP A 125 11.54 22.69 -11.38
CA ASP A 125 10.81 21.79 -10.49
C ASP A 125 9.86 20.88 -11.28
N LEU A 126 9.95 19.58 -11.02
CA LEU A 126 9.20 18.48 -11.64
C LEU A 126 8.68 17.50 -10.59
N GLU A 127 8.63 17.88 -9.31
CA GLU A 127 8.17 17.01 -8.23
C GLU A 127 6.79 16.40 -8.52
N GLY A 128 6.58 15.11 -8.27
CA GLY A 128 5.27 14.46 -8.43
C GLY A 128 4.79 14.44 -9.89
N ASN A 129 5.58 13.80 -10.75
CA ASN A 129 5.27 13.49 -12.15
C ASN A 129 5.75 12.05 -12.43
N ASP A 130 5.60 11.58 -13.67
CA ASP A 130 5.91 10.21 -14.09
C ASP A 130 7.17 10.15 -14.98
N VAL A 131 8.15 11.02 -14.71
CA VAL A 131 9.35 11.14 -15.53
C VAL A 131 10.35 10.05 -15.16
N SER A 132 10.75 9.23 -16.13
CA SER A 132 11.72 8.14 -15.92
C SER A 132 13.12 8.44 -16.47
N ASP A 133 13.25 9.39 -17.40
CA ASP A 133 14.53 9.77 -18.00
C ASP A 133 14.77 11.28 -17.98
N LEU A 134 16.03 11.66 -17.83
CA LEU A 134 16.47 13.05 -17.72
C LEU A 134 17.01 13.62 -19.05
N THR A 135 16.75 12.98 -20.19
CA THR A 135 17.36 13.37 -21.48
C THR A 135 16.81 14.68 -22.04
N PHE A 136 15.66 15.14 -21.54
CA PHE A 136 15.03 16.42 -21.86
C PHE A 136 15.79 17.63 -21.30
N LEU A 137 16.69 17.43 -20.33
CA LEU A 137 17.46 18.52 -19.75
C LEU A 137 18.31 19.18 -20.85
N PRO A 138 18.40 20.51 -20.90
CA PRO A 138 19.26 21.17 -21.87
C PRO A 138 20.74 20.96 -21.54
N GLU A 139 21.60 21.08 -22.54
CA GLU A 139 23.02 21.41 -22.31
C GLU A 139 23.10 22.84 -21.74
N SER A 140 23.04 22.98 -20.42
CA SER A 140 22.91 24.26 -19.72
C SER A 140 24.07 24.53 -18.77
N ASP A 141 24.69 25.68 -18.97
CA ASP A 141 25.64 26.27 -18.03
C ASP A 141 24.95 27.07 -16.91
N THR A 142 23.63 27.30 -16.99
CA THR A 142 22.90 28.20 -16.07
C THR A 142 22.04 27.49 -15.04
N LEU A 143 21.65 26.23 -15.27
CA LEU A 143 20.77 25.50 -14.34
C LEU A 143 21.48 25.25 -13.02
N THR A 144 20.90 25.75 -11.93
CA THR A 144 21.45 25.65 -10.57
C THR A 144 20.54 24.86 -9.63
N THR A 145 19.23 24.84 -9.86
CA THR A 145 18.26 24.10 -9.04
C THR A 145 17.49 23.12 -9.89
N LEU A 146 17.52 21.85 -9.49
CA LEU A 146 16.79 20.75 -10.13
C LEU A 146 16.07 19.93 -9.05
N ASN A 147 14.74 19.99 -9.06
CA ASN A 147 13.88 19.14 -8.25
C ASN A 147 13.14 18.16 -9.17
N VAL A 148 13.39 16.87 -9.00
CA VAL A 148 12.74 15.75 -9.73
C VAL A 148 12.27 14.69 -8.74
N ARG A 149 11.88 15.15 -7.56
CA ARG A 149 11.41 14.30 -6.46
C ARG A 149 10.13 13.54 -6.84
N ASP A 150 9.92 12.36 -6.26
CA ASP A 150 8.70 11.56 -6.38
C ASP A 150 8.34 11.39 -7.88
N ASN A 151 9.23 10.70 -8.61
CA ASN A 151 9.21 10.37 -10.05
C ASN A 151 9.82 8.95 -10.22
N ASP A 152 9.98 8.47 -11.46
CA ASP A 152 10.46 7.12 -11.80
C ASP A 152 11.91 7.05 -12.32
N ILE A 153 12.78 7.97 -11.89
CA ILE A 153 14.15 8.05 -12.40
C ILE A 153 15.02 6.93 -11.83
N ASP A 154 15.67 6.16 -12.70
CA ASP A 154 16.61 5.10 -12.29
C ASP A 154 18.09 5.43 -12.57
N SER A 155 18.36 6.45 -13.39
CA SER A 155 19.70 6.81 -13.86
C SER A 155 19.98 8.32 -13.89
N LEU A 156 21.19 8.68 -13.46
CA LEU A 156 21.69 10.06 -13.41
C LEU A 156 22.77 10.36 -14.46
N ASP A 157 23.05 9.41 -15.36
CA ASP A 157 24.22 9.45 -16.27
C ASP A 157 24.30 10.72 -17.13
N VAL A 158 23.17 11.35 -17.41
CA VAL A 158 23.09 12.54 -18.27
C VAL A 158 23.42 13.85 -17.55
N LEU A 159 23.31 13.90 -16.21
CA LEU A 159 23.46 15.12 -15.43
C LEU A 159 24.84 15.79 -15.61
N PRO A 160 25.97 15.06 -15.59
CA PRO A 160 27.29 15.69 -15.68
C PRO A 160 27.57 16.32 -17.03
N GLU A 161 27.00 15.78 -18.11
CA GLU A 161 27.17 16.33 -19.46
C GLU A 161 26.22 17.51 -19.71
N ARG A 162 24.96 17.39 -19.28
CA ARG A 162 23.92 18.38 -19.60
C ARG A 162 23.85 19.53 -18.60
N THR A 163 23.97 19.26 -17.31
CA THR A 163 23.75 20.28 -16.26
C THR A 163 24.85 20.26 -15.19
N PRO A 164 26.13 20.44 -15.57
CA PRO A 164 27.27 20.28 -14.65
C PRO A 164 27.31 21.32 -13.50
N ASN A 165 26.55 22.41 -13.61
CA ASN A 165 26.57 23.53 -12.67
C ASN A 165 25.44 23.52 -11.63
N VAL A 166 24.65 22.43 -11.57
CA VAL A 166 23.61 22.27 -10.54
C VAL A 166 24.23 22.36 -9.14
N THR A 167 23.60 23.15 -8.28
CA THR A 167 23.99 23.36 -6.88
C THR A 167 22.98 22.76 -5.92
N HIS A 168 21.70 22.74 -6.28
CA HIS A 168 20.61 22.15 -5.50
C HIS A 168 19.97 21.02 -6.31
N LEU A 169 20.11 19.78 -5.83
CA LEU A 169 19.59 18.58 -6.47
C LEU A 169 18.69 17.82 -5.50
N ASN A 170 17.43 17.64 -5.88
CA ASN A 170 16.50 16.81 -5.13
C ASN A 170 15.97 15.70 -6.04
N ILE A 171 16.36 14.46 -5.75
CA ILE A 171 15.93 13.23 -6.45
C ILE A 171 15.22 12.26 -5.51
N ARG A 172 14.72 12.74 -4.37
CA ARG A 172 14.07 11.89 -3.37
C ARG A 172 12.92 11.08 -3.99
N GLY A 173 12.68 9.86 -3.53
CA GLY A 173 11.51 9.08 -3.97
C GLY A 173 11.61 8.70 -5.44
N ASN A 174 12.72 8.09 -5.82
CA ASN A 174 13.00 7.62 -7.18
C ASN A 174 13.64 6.21 -7.10
N ALA A 175 14.03 5.64 -8.23
CA ALA A 175 14.60 4.28 -8.33
C ALA A 175 16.13 4.25 -8.49
N VAL A 176 16.85 5.35 -8.19
CA VAL A 176 18.28 5.47 -8.49
C VAL A 176 19.12 4.51 -7.65
N ALA A 177 19.88 3.64 -8.32
CA ALA A 177 20.77 2.67 -7.68
C ALA A 177 22.24 3.14 -7.56
N SER A 178 22.66 4.12 -8.38
CA SER A 178 24.05 4.59 -8.42
C SER A 178 24.15 6.11 -8.50
N VAL A 179 25.05 6.67 -7.69
CA VAL A 179 25.42 8.10 -7.69
C VAL A 179 26.81 8.35 -8.29
N GLU A 180 27.41 7.37 -8.97
CA GLU A 180 28.69 7.57 -9.67
C GLU A 180 28.66 8.77 -10.63
N PRO A 181 27.56 9.04 -11.38
CA PRO A 181 27.49 10.23 -12.22
C PRO A 181 27.74 11.54 -11.47
N LEU A 182 27.34 11.64 -10.19
CA LEU A 182 27.47 12.88 -9.42
C LEU A 182 28.92 13.19 -9.01
N ARG A 183 29.85 12.25 -9.12
CA ARG A 183 31.23 12.34 -8.62
C ARG A 183 31.97 13.62 -9.02
N ASP A 184 31.76 14.08 -10.26
CA ASP A 184 32.45 15.23 -10.83
C ASP A 184 31.59 16.51 -10.83
N MET A 185 30.36 16.47 -10.31
CA MET A 185 29.46 17.61 -10.19
C MET A 185 29.84 18.52 -9.01
N THR A 186 31.03 19.10 -9.07
CA THR A 186 31.68 19.85 -7.98
C THR A 186 30.93 21.09 -7.49
N SER A 187 29.89 21.52 -8.20
CA SER A 187 29.03 22.66 -7.84
C SER A 187 27.95 22.32 -6.81
N LEU A 188 27.66 21.03 -6.56
CA LEU A 188 26.62 20.60 -5.64
C LEU A 188 26.85 21.11 -4.20
N GLN A 189 25.80 21.68 -3.60
CA GLN A 189 25.80 22.27 -2.25
C GLN A 189 24.64 21.75 -1.38
N ASP A 190 23.48 21.50 -1.98
CA ASP A 190 22.29 20.90 -1.36
C ASP A 190 21.88 19.68 -2.18
N VAL A 191 21.93 18.50 -1.57
CA VAL A 191 21.63 17.23 -2.24
C VAL A 191 20.68 16.40 -1.38
N ASN A 192 19.54 16.03 -1.94
CA ASN A 192 18.58 15.12 -1.33
C ASN A 192 18.40 13.87 -2.19
N LEU A 193 18.92 12.76 -1.67
CA LEU A 193 18.97 11.42 -2.28
C LEU A 193 18.09 10.42 -1.52
N ARG A 194 17.22 10.88 -0.62
CA ARG A 194 16.42 9.98 0.22
C ARG A 194 15.54 9.04 -0.59
N ASP A 195 15.16 7.92 0.02
CA ASP A 195 14.11 7.04 -0.52
C ASP A 195 14.43 6.65 -1.98
N ASN A 196 15.61 6.05 -2.18
CA ASN A 196 16.13 5.57 -3.46
C ASN A 196 16.72 4.16 -3.28
N ARG A 197 17.42 3.63 -4.28
CA ARG A 197 18.02 2.27 -4.26
C ARG A 197 19.54 2.29 -4.18
N ILE A 198 20.14 3.38 -3.68
CA ILE A 198 21.59 3.60 -3.73
C ILE A 198 22.33 2.60 -2.84
N THR A 199 23.32 1.91 -3.40
CA THR A 199 24.13 0.91 -2.69
C THR A 199 25.53 1.40 -2.30
N ASP A 200 26.01 2.50 -2.88
CA ASP A 200 27.36 3.04 -2.63
C ASP A 200 27.35 4.57 -2.63
N MET A 201 27.77 5.17 -1.52
CA MET A 201 27.83 6.62 -1.31
C MET A 201 29.23 7.21 -1.57
N SER A 202 30.23 6.36 -1.85
CA SER A 202 31.61 6.80 -2.10
C SER A 202 31.81 7.83 -3.21
N PRO A 203 30.99 7.89 -4.28
CA PRO A 203 31.15 8.93 -5.30
C PRO A 203 30.98 10.36 -4.75
N LEU A 204 30.24 10.53 -3.65
CA LEU A 204 29.97 11.82 -3.05
C LEU A 204 31.16 12.37 -2.24
N GLU A 205 32.13 11.53 -1.86
CA GLU A 205 33.26 11.91 -0.99
C GLU A 205 34.13 13.03 -1.58
N ALA A 206 34.13 13.17 -2.90
CA ALA A 206 34.91 14.16 -3.63
C ALA A 206 34.21 15.54 -3.70
N LEU A 207 32.94 15.63 -3.30
CA LEU A 207 32.11 16.80 -3.47
C LEU A 207 32.24 17.78 -2.30
N ALA A 208 32.16 19.07 -2.61
CA ALA A 208 32.23 20.15 -1.62
C ALA A 208 30.82 20.56 -1.14
N ILE A 209 29.99 19.58 -0.76
CA ILE A 209 28.63 19.81 -0.27
C ILE A 209 28.71 20.47 1.11
N THR A 210 28.06 21.63 1.29
CA THR A 210 28.10 22.39 2.56
C THR A 210 26.73 22.72 3.14
N GLU A 211 25.67 22.80 2.33
CA GLU A 211 24.36 23.22 2.81
C GLU A 211 23.59 22.03 3.37
N ARG A 212 23.30 21.03 2.53
CA ARG A 212 22.49 19.88 2.93
C ARG A 212 22.91 18.59 2.21
N LEU A 213 22.93 17.47 2.93
CA LEU A 213 23.05 16.14 2.34
C LEU A 213 22.11 15.17 3.05
N TYR A 214 21.07 14.74 2.34
CA TYR A 214 20.12 13.75 2.83
C TYR A 214 20.23 12.46 2.03
N VAL A 215 20.45 11.33 2.71
CA VAL A 215 20.80 10.03 2.08
C VAL A 215 20.06 8.85 2.69
N THR A 216 19.22 9.06 3.70
CA THR A 216 18.50 7.98 4.39
C THR A 216 17.42 7.33 3.51
N GLY A 217 17.01 6.10 3.86
CA GLY A 217 16.02 5.35 3.07
C GLY A 217 16.58 4.75 1.77
N ASN A 218 17.89 4.53 1.70
CA ASN A 218 18.57 3.86 0.59
C ASN A 218 18.90 2.39 0.90
N ALA A 219 19.38 1.66 -0.10
CA ALA A 219 19.79 0.28 0.07
C ALA A 219 21.00 0.14 1.01
N THR A 220 21.94 1.09 0.95
CA THR A 220 23.03 1.19 1.93
C THR A 220 22.68 2.08 3.12
N HIS A 221 23.16 1.67 4.29
CA HIS A 221 23.16 2.46 5.53
C HIS A 221 24.59 2.71 6.04
N ASP A 222 25.60 2.33 5.24
CA ASP A 222 27.01 2.64 5.46
C ASP A 222 27.29 4.03 4.88
N TYR A 223 27.53 4.98 5.77
CA TYR A 223 27.87 6.36 5.44
C TYR A 223 29.34 6.67 5.75
N ALA A 224 30.19 5.66 5.99
CA ALA A 224 31.60 5.85 6.29
C ALA A 224 32.31 6.57 5.13
N ALA A 225 31.88 6.33 3.89
CA ALA A 225 32.40 7.05 2.73
C ALA A 225 32.14 8.57 2.78
N LEU A 226 31.13 9.01 3.54
CA LEU A 226 30.79 10.42 3.73
C LEU A 226 31.55 11.06 4.91
N ASP A 227 32.34 10.30 5.68
CA ASP A 227 33.03 10.81 6.88
C ASP A 227 33.91 12.02 6.59
N SER A 228 34.59 12.01 5.43
CA SER A 228 35.50 13.06 4.99
C SER A 228 34.81 14.40 4.75
N ILE A 229 33.54 14.38 4.33
CA ILE A 229 32.73 15.57 4.02
C ILE A 229 31.69 15.87 5.09
N ALA A 230 31.42 14.96 6.02
CA ALA A 230 30.32 15.11 6.97
C ALA A 230 30.44 16.40 7.81
N GLU A 231 31.66 16.79 8.22
CA GLU A 231 31.90 17.95 9.08
C GLU A 231 31.63 19.31 8.43
N GLN A 232 31.67 19.39 7.10
CA GLN A 232 31.40 20.64 6.36
C GLN A 232 29.92 20.82 6.03
N ILE A 233 29.09 19.78 6.18
CA ILE A 233 27.66 19.81 5.84
C ILE A 233 26.86 20.36 7.03
N ASN A 234 26.11 21.44 6.80
CA ASN A 234 25.33 22.11 7.85
C ASN A 234 24.10 21.31 8.29
N ASP A 235 23.39 20.70 7.33
CA ASP A 235 22.18 19.93 7.56
C ASP A 235 22.30 18.53 6.95
N ARG A 236 22.23 17.49 7.77
CA ARG A 236 22.36 16.09 7.32
C ARG A 236 21.47 15.18 8.13
N ASP A 237 21.08 14.08 7.52
CA ASP A 237 20.19 13.08 8.13
C ASP A 237 20.87 11.75 8.44
N PHE A 238 22.16 11.66 8.15
CA PHE A 238 22.97 10.51 8.49
C PHE A 238 23.83 10.79 9.72
N GLU A 239 23.94 9.77 10.57
CA GLU A 239 24.83 9.77 11.71
C GLU A 239 26.16 9.11 11.35
N ARG A 240 27.27 9.61 11.93
CA ARG A 240 28.58 8.96 11.86
C ARG A 240 28.61 7.75 12.81
N LEU A 241 27.81 6.74 12.51
CA LEU A 241 27.85 5.48 13.23
C LEU A 241 28.89 4.58 12.54
N PRO A 242 29.66 3.79 13.31
CA PRO A 242 30.44 2.72 12.68
C PRO A 242 29.50 1.74 11.99
N ASP A 243 30.02 1.01 11.00
CA ASP A 243 29.23 -0.02 10.32
C ASP A 243 28.81 -1.14 11.27
N GLY A 244 27.65 -1.72 10.97
CA GLY A 244 27.21 -2.95 11.60
C GLY A 244 28.25 -4.07 11.38
N PRO A 245 28.43 -4.99 12.35
CA PRO A 245 29.34 -6.11 12.15
C PRO A 245 28.91 -6.99 10.96
N ALA A 246 29.83 -7.26 10.04
CA ALA A 246 29.64 -8.20 8.96
C ALA A 246 29.73 -9.65 9.47
N PHE A 247 28.85 -10.52 8.99
CA PHE A 247 28.74 -11.90 9.43
C PHE A 247 29.44 -12.78 8.39
N SER A 248 30.29 -13.72 8.83
CA SER A 248 31.05 -14.58 7.90
C SER A 248 30.20 -15.70 7.26
N VAL A 249 28.95 -15.84 7.68
CA VAL A 249 28.00 -16.85 7.21
C VAL A 249 26.66 -16.15 7.09
N ASP A 250 25.99 -16.30 5.93
CA ASP A 250 24.66 -15.75 5.71
C ASP A 250 23.61 -16.46 6.58
N GLY A 251 22.49 -15.77 6.84
CA GLY A 251 21.33 -16.37 7.50
C GLY A 251 20.73 -17.51 6.67
N GLY A 252 20.01 -18.42 7.34
CA GLY A 252 19.36 -19.58 6.71
C GLY A 252 19.81 -20.91 7.30
N VAL A 253 19.65 -21.98 6.52
CA VAL A 253 19.94 -23.36 6.98
C VAL A 253 21.46 -23.61 7.04
N ILE A 254 21.95 -23.97 8.22
CA ILE A 254 23.37 -24.23 8.48
C ILE A 254 23.59 -25.54 9.25
N ALA A 255 24.79 -26.10 9.13
CA ALA A 255 25.18 -27.27 9.92
C ALA A 255 25.43 -26.90 11.40
N PRO A 256 24.97 -27.71 12.37
CA PRO A 256 25.32 -27.51 13.78
C PRO A 256 26.83 -27.49 14.03
N GLY A 257 27.28 -26.53 14.83
CA GLY A 257 28.69 -26.31 15.14
C GLY A 257 29.46 -25.44 14.14
N THR A 258 28.78 -24.85 13.14
CA THR A 258 29.35 -23.84 12.24
C THR A 258 29.95 -22.69 13.05
N GLU A 259 31.13 -22.20 12.65
CA GLU A 259 31.79 -21.07 13.30
C GLU A 259 31.43 -19.76 12.60
N LEU A 260 30.75 -18.86 13.32
CA LEU A 260 30.43 -17.52 12.88
C LEU A 260 31.52 -16.55 13.34
N ALA A 261 32.23 -15.94 12.39
CA ALA A 261 33.08 -14.81 12.66
C ALA A 261 32.30 -13.51 12.41
N LEU A 262 32.48 -12.55 13.33
CA LEU A 262 31.96 -11.19 13.20
C LEU A 262 33.14 -10.25 12.90
N GLU A 263 33.01 -9.45 11.86
CA GLU A 263 34.03 -8.49 11.42
C GLU A 263 33.49 -7.06 11.45
N ALA A 264 34.32 -6.12 11.86
CA ALA A 264 33.99 -4.69 11.87
C ALA A 264 35.26 -3.88 11.59
N ALA A 265 35.09 -2.58 11.34
CA ALA A 265 36.20 -1.69 11.06
C ALA A 265 37.35 -1.79 12.11
N PRO A 266 38.62 -1.67 11.71
CA PRO A 266 39.75 -1.75 12.63
C PRO A 266 39.63 -0.76 13.80
N GLY A 267 39.80 -1.25 15.03
CA GLY A 267 39.67 -0.46 16.26
C GLY A 267 38.28 -0.50 16.89
N SER A 268 37.29 -1.10 16.23
CA SER A 268 35.96 -1.35 16.80
C SER A 268 35.97 -2.50 17.82
N THR A 269 35.06 -2.44 18.79
CA THR A 269 34.71 -3.56 19.67
C THR A 269 33.30 -4.04 19.34
N ILE A 270 33.12 -5.33 19.09
CA ILE A 270 31.82 -5.92 18.75
C ILE A 270 31.14 -6.48 20.02
N TYR A 271 29.83 -6.25 20.14
CA TYR A 271 28.97 -6.81 21.17
C TYR A 271 27.75 -7.47 20.52
N TYR A 272 27.25 -8.57 21.09
CA TYR A 272 26.16 -9.33 20.51
C TYR A 272 25.20 -9.93 21.54
N THR A 273 23.99 -10.24 21.09
CA THR A 273 22.93 -10.96 21.82
C THR A 273 22.51 -12.20 21.04
N ILE A 274 21.82 -13.11 21.73
CA ILE A 274 21.46 -14.44 21.20
C ILE A 274 19.97 -14.78 21.35
N ASP A 275 19.17 -13.82 21.82
CA ASP A 275 17.79 -13.99 22.30
C ASP A 275 16.81 -12.98 21.68
N GLY A 276 17.27 -12.23 20.68
CA GLY A 276 16.52 -11.18 19.99
C GLY A 276 16.55 -9.80 20.67
N SER A 277 17.07 -9.69 21.90
CA SER A 277 17.24 -8.41 22.59
C SER A 277 18.18 -7.46 21.85
N GLU A 278 17.96 -6.16 22.00
CA GLU A 278 18.84 -5.15 21.40
C GLU A 278 20.25 -5.23 21.99
N PRO A 279 21.30 -5.42 21.17
CA PRO A 279 22.65 -5.50 21.67
C PRO A 279 23.16 -4.11 22.10
N THR A 280 23.80 -4.04 23.27
CA THR A 280 24.41 -2.82 23.83
C THR A 280 25.88 -3.07 24.17
N PRO A 281 26.66 -2.02 24.50
CA PRO A 281 28.04 -2.18 24.99
C PRO A 281 28.17 -3.01 26.29
N GLU A 282 27.05 -3.34 26.93
CA GLU A 282 26.97 -4.22 28.10
C GLU A 282 26.64 -5.69 27.74
N SER A 283 26.29 -5.98 26.48
CA SER A 283 26.00 -7.33 25.98
C SER A 283 27.27 -8.19 25.86
N ASN A 284 27.16 -9.39 25.29
CA ASN A 284 28.28 -10.30 25.16
C ASN A 284 29.35 -9.70 24.26
N ARG A 285 30.54 -9.45 24.81
CA ARG A 285 31.68 -8.98 24.02
C ARG A 285 32.20 -10.10 23.11
N TYR A 286 32.29 -9.83 21.83
CA TYR A 286 32.87 -10.76 20.85
C TYR A 286 34.40 -10.83 21.03
N ASN A 287 34.93 -12.04 21.25
CA ASN A 287 36.37 -12.28 21.48
C ASN A 287 36.97 -13.33 20.52
N GLY A 288 36.20 -13.80 19.54
CA GLY A 288 36.55 -14.87 18.61
C GLY A 288 35.29 -15.59 18.11
N PRO A 289 35.43 -16.48 17.10
CA PRO A 289 34.29 -17.09 16.43
C PRO A 289 33.27 -17.72 17.38
N ILE A 290 31.98 -17.49 17.09
CA ILE A 290 30.85 -18.04 17.83
C ILE A 290 30.52 -19.40 17.22
N ARG A 291 30.51 -20.44 18.05
CA ARG A 291 30.05 -21.76 17.61
C ARG A 291 28.53 -21.80 17.63
N LEU A 292 27.91 -21.83 16.45
CA LEU A 292 26.45 -21.86 16.28
C LEU A 292 25.93 -23.27 16.58
N ASP A 293 25.27 -23.42 17.72
CA ASP A 293 24.74 -24.69 18.23
C ASP A 293 23.55 -24.40 19.16
N GLN A 294 22.54 -25.28 19.21
CA GLN A 294 21.39 -25.14 20.11
C GLN A 294 21.79 -25.05 21.60
N ALA A 295 22.99 -25.53 21.97
CA ALA A 295 23.50 -25.35 23.31
C ALA A 295 23.71 -23.87 23.70
N LEU A 296 23.85 -22.94 22.74
CA LEU A 296 24.09 -21.51 22.99
C LEU A 296 22.91 -20.86 23.72
N THR A 297 21.70 -21.31 23.42
CA THR A 297 20.44 -20.74 23.85
C THR A 297 19.74 -21.56 24.93
N ARG A 298 20.37 -22.62 25.43
CA ARG A 298 19.82 -23.51 26.47
C ARG A 298 19.29 -22.77 27.71
N ASP A 299 19.96 -21.69 28.11
CA ASP A 299 19.62 -20.90 29.30
C ASP A 299 18.78 -19.65 28.96
N VAL A 300 18.43 -19.44 27.69
CA VAL A 300 17.55 -18.35 27.25
C VAL A 300 16.11 -18.67 27.65
N ALA A 301 15.41 -17.68 28.18
CA ALA A 301 14.02 -17.83 28.59
C ALA A 301 13.13 -18.21 27.39
N VAL A 302 12.14 -19.05 27.64
CA VAL A 302 11.17 -19.45 26.61
C VAL A 302 10.15 -18.33 26.42
N LEU A 303 10.25 -17.62 25.31
CA LEU A 303 9.39 -16.49 24.95
C LEU A 303 7.92 -16.91 24.93
N SER A 304 7.66 -18.11 24.42
CA SER A 304 6.36 -18.76 24.34
C SER A 304 5.64 -18.99 25.66
N ASN A 305 6.34 -18.92 26.79
CA ASN A 305 5.75 -19.08 28.13
C ASN A 305 5.22 -17.76 28.69
N ASN A 306 5.37 -16.65 27.96
CA ASN A 306 4.72 -15.40 28.31
C ASN A 306 3.23 -15.45 28.03
N ARG A 307 2.49 -14.67 28.81
CA ARG A 307 1.04 -14.58 28.70
C ARG A 307 0.66 -13.75 27.49
N SER A 308 -0.18 -14.29 26.61
CA SER A 308 -0.64 -13.58 25.41
C SER A 308 -2.12 -13.25 25.40
N ALA A 309 -2.96 -13.84 26.26
CA ALA A 309 -4.39 -13.56 26.33
C ALA A 309 -4.91 -13.65 27.77
N THR A 310 -6.07 -13.03 28.05
CA THR A 310 -6.71 -13.11 29.37
C THR A 310 -7.48 -14.41 29.58
N ASN A 311 -8.02 -14.97 28.48
CA ASN A 311 -8.93 -16.12 28.46
C ASN A 311 -8.28 -17.40 27.90
N TRP A 312 -6.98 -17.39 27.64
CA TRP A 312 -6.23 -18.55 27.17
C TRP A 312 -5.17 -18.93 28.19
N PRO A 313 -4.99 -20.22 28.51
CA PRO A 313 -3.98 -20.63 29.49
C PRO A 313 -2.58 -20.25 29.01
N THR A 314 -1.76 -19.72 29.93
CA THR A 314 -0.34 -19.49 29.67
C THR A 314 0.34 -20.82 29.35
N PRO A 315 1.03 -20.93 28.20
CA PRO A 315 1.72 -22.16 27.87
C PRO A 315 2.91 -22.44 28.79
N SER A 316 3.34 -23.70 28.82
CA SER A 316 4.51 -24.14 29.60
C SER A 316 5.33 -25.13 28.78
N PHE A 317 6.10 -24.57 27.86
CA PHE A 317 7.05 -25.29 27.01
C PHE A 317 8.43 -25.29 27.65
N VAL A 318 9.24 -26.28 27.27
CA VAL A 318 10.69 -26.26 27.47
C VAL A 318 11.38 -25.79 26.19
N ARG A 319 12.57 -25.19 26.32
CA ARG A 319 13.30 -24.58 25.20
C ARG A 319 13.46 -25.52 24.00
N GLU A 320 13.82 -26.78 24.27
CA GLU A 320 14.06 -27.82 23.25
C GLU A 320 12.83 -28.14 22.39
N ASP A 321 11.61 -27.83 22.86
CA ASP A 321 10.36 -28.13 22.13
C ASP A 321 9.94 -27.00 21.15
N VAL A 322 10.43 -25.77 21.37
CA VAL A 322 9.95 -24.57 20.66
C VAL A 322 11.01 -23.90 19.80
N GLU A 323 12.28 -24.06 20.14
CA GLU A 323 13.37 -23.45 19.40
C GLU A 323 13.57 -24.12 18.04
N ARG A 324 13.54 -23.31 16.98
CA ARG A 324 13.79 -23.73 15.59
C ARG A 324 14.95 -23.00 14.95
N ALA A 325 15.26 -21.79 15.42
CA ALA A 325 16.37 -21.01 14.92
C ALA A 325 17.12 -20.30 16.05
N LEU A 326 18.37 -19.94 15.75
CA LEU A 326 19.24 -19.14 16.60
C LEU A 326 19.34 -17.75 16.00
N ILE A 327 19.10 -16.73 16.83
CA ILE A 327 19.20 -15.33 16.43
C ILE A 327 20.54 -14.78 16.91
N ILE A 328 21.29 -14.13 16.03
CA ILE A 328 22.44 -13.30 16.43
C ILE A 328 22.14 -11.86 16.04
N ARG A 329 22.19 -10.95 17.02
CA ARG A 329 22.21 -9.51 16.77
C ARG A 329 23.52 -8.94 17.26
N ALA A 330 24.18 -8.10 16.49
CA ALA A 330 25.49 -7.56 16.85
C ALA A 330 25.64 -6.08 16.49
N ILE A 331 26.37 -5.35 17.33
CA ILE A 331 26.77 -3.96 17.09
C ILE A 331 28.28 -3.82 17.16
N ALA A 332 28.82 -2.83 16.46
CA ALA A 332 30.19 -2.37 16.59
C ALA A 332 30.25 -1.06 17.37
N VAL A 333 31.19 -0.93 18.28
CA VAL A 333 31.46 0.30 19.03
C VAL A 333 32.84 0.82 18.69
N ARG A 334 32.91 2.06 18.20
CA ARG A 334 34.16 2.73 17.82
C ARG A 334 34.15 4.15 18.34
N GLU A 335 35.18 4.51 19.11
CA GLU A 335 35.37 5.88 19.64
C GLU A 335 34.15 6.43 20.43
N GLY A 336 33.34 5.53 21.01
CA GLY A 336 32.13 5.88 21.77
C GLY A 336 30.85 5.94 20.95
N ALA A 337 30.92 5.84 19.61
CA ALA A 337 29.77 5.66 18.73
C ALA A 337 29.43 4.18 18.56
N THR A 338 28.15 3.87 18.35
CA THR A 338 27.62 2.49 18.25
C THR A 338 26.91 2.33 16.91
N SER A 339 27.16 1.23 16.19
CA SER A 339 26.51 0.95 14.90
C SER A 339 25.01 0.69 15.07
N LYS A 340 24.26 0.74 13.97
CA LYS A 340 23.00 -0.02 13.90
C LYS A 340 23.28 -1.53 14.09
N PRO A 341 22.32 -2.30 14.64
CA PRO A 341 22.50 -3.74 14.79
C PRO A 341 22.47 -4.45 13.44
N SER A 342 23.38 -5.40 13.25
CA SER A 342 23.27 -6.43 12.21
C SER A 342 22.58 -7.64 12.82
N THR A 343 21.59 -8.18 12.13
CA THR A 343 20.77 -9.32 12.60
C THR A 343 20.88 -10.47 11.60
N ALA A 344 20.93 -11.70 12.10
CA ALA A 344 20.75 -12.88 11.27
C ALA A 344 20.04 -14.01 12.03
N THR A 345 19.17 -14.71 11.33
CA THR A 345 18.52 -15.94 11.77
C THR A 345 19.22 -17.16 11.18
N TYR A 346 19.62 -18.11 12.03
CA TYR A 346 20.26 -19.37 11.64
C TYR A 346 19.39 -20.57 12.00
N VAL A 347 19.09 -21.42 11.03
CA VAL A 347 18.26 -22.62 11.19
C VAL A 347 19.15 -23.85 11.17
N PHE A 348 19.03 -24.72 12.18
CA PHE A 348 19.86 -25.94 12.30
C PHE A 348 19.20 -27.21 11.75
N ASP A 349 17.89 -27.16 11.56
CA ASP A 349 17.07 -28.29 11.16
C ASP A 349 16.14 -27.81 10.04
N ASP A 350 16.27 -28.43 8.87
CA ASP A 350 15.42 -28.13 7.71
C ASP A 350 13.96 -28.56 7.93
N SER A 351 13.64 -29.22 9.04
CA SER A 351 12.27 -29.57 9.42
C SER A 351 11.32 -28.38 9.56
N VAL A 352 11.81 -27.16 9.81
CA VAL A 352 10.97 -25.95 9.79
C VAL A 352 10.45 -25.63 8.38
N PHE A 353 11.11 -26.16 7.34
CA PHE A 353 10.73 -26.06 5.93
C PHE A 353 10.03 -27.33 5.43
N ALA A 354 9.70 -28.30 6.30
CA ALA A 354 9.12 -29.58 5.88
C ALA A 354 7.72 -29.46 5.25
N SER A 355 7.04 -28.33 5.44
CA SER A 355 5.76 -28.00 4.83
C SER A 355 5.89 -27.28 3.47
N ASP A 356 7.12 -27.06 2.97
CA ASP A 356 7.43 -26.26 1.78
C ASP A 356 6.93 -24.80 1.84
N LEU A 357 6.38 -24.37 2.99
CA LEU A 357 5.97 -23.00 3.23
C LEU A 357 7.19 -22.09 3.44
N PRO A 358 7.15 -20.84 2.95
CA PRO A 358 8.13 -19.83 3.34
C PRO A 358 8.12 -19.59 4.85
N VAL A 359 9.27 -19.18 5.39
CA VAL A 359 9.44 -18.90 6.81
C VAL A 359 9.72 -17.42 7.02
N VAL A 360 8.92 -16.77 7.86
CA VAL A 360 9.13 -15.39 8.32
C VAL A 360 9.72 -15.44 9.73
N SER A 361 10.96 -14.99 9.91
CA SER A 361 11.58 -14.83 11.23
C SER A 361 11.46 -13.37 11.68
N LEU A 362 10.66 -13.13 12.72
CA LEU A 362 10.58 -11.84 13.39
C LEU A 362 11.49 -11.82 14.60
N THR A 363 12.40 -10.84 14.63
CA THR A 363 13.35 -10.63 15.71
C THR A 363 13.11 -9.27 16.36
N THR A 364 12.86 -9.25 17.67
CA THR A 364 12.64 -8.02 18.44
C THR A 364 12.98 -8.22 19.91
N ASP A 365 13.20 -7.14 20.66
CA ASP A 365 13.33 -7.24 22.11
C ASP A 365 12.04 -7.84 22.73
N ALA A 366 12.18 -8.84 23.61
CA ALA A 366 11.03 -9.50 24.22
C ALA A 366 10.11 -8.53 24.99
N THR A 367 10.65 -7.39 25.47
CA THR A 367 9.87 -6.33 26.11
C THR A 367 8.86 -5.68 25.15
N ASN A 368 9.20 -5.54 23.87
CA ASN A 368 8.28 -5.03 22.85
C ASN A 368 7.03 -5.91 22.70
N LEU A 369 7.13 -7.20 23.04
CA LEU A 369 6.04 -8.15 22.94
C LEU A 369 5.31 -8.34 24.27
N PHE A 370 6.03 -8.48 25.40
CA PHE A 370 5.46 -9.00 26.65
C PHE A 370 5.65 -8.13 27.89
N ASP A 371 6.27 -6.95 27.77
CA ASP A 371 6.31 -6.01 28.89
C ASP A 371 4.88 -5.58 29.31
N PRO A 372 4.56 -5.52 30.62
CA PRO A 372 3.21 -5.17 31.07
C PRO A 372 2.75 -3.77 30.66
N SER A 373 3.66 -2.82 30.39
CA SER A 373 3.34 -1.44 30.05
C SER A 373 3.39 -1.18 28.54
N ILE A 374 4.37 -1.75 27.83
CA ILE A 374 4.59 -1.45 26.40
C ILE A 374 4.43 -2.65 25.47
N GLY A 375 4.36 -3.87 26.02
CA GLY A 375 4.33 -5.09 25.23
C GLY A 375 3.05 -5.22 24.41
N ILE A 376 3.16 -5.34 23.09
CA ILE A 376 2.00 -5.35 22.19
C ILE A 376 1.28 -6.70 22.15
N TYR A 377 1.92 -7.78 22.57
CA TYR A 377 1.42 -9.15 22.47
C TYR A 377 0.79 -9.65 23.78
N THR A 378 0.88 -8.87 24.86
CA THR A 378 0.39 -9.21 26.19
C THR A 378 -0.91 -8.50 26.55
N PRO A 379 -1.76 -9.05 27.42
CA PRO A 379 -2.86 -8.32 28.07
C PRO A 379 -2.41 -7.19 29.02
N GLY A 380 -1.10 -7.04 29.28
CA GLY A 380 -0.59 -6.10 30.28
C GLY A 380 -0.94 -6.54 31.70
N ASP A 381 -1.34 -5.59 32.54
CA ASP A 381 -1.68 -5.82 33.96
C ASP A 381 -3.09 -6.44 34.18
N LEU A 382 -3.86 -6.70 33.12
CA LEU A 382 -5.21 -7.27 33.27
C LEU A 382 -5.16 -8.68 33.90
N PRO A 383 -6.05 -9.04 34.84
CA PRO A 383 -6.08 -10.38 35.41
C PRO A 383 -6.56 -11.44 34.40
N ASP A 384 -6.32 -12.72 34.69
CA ASP A 384 -6.92 -13.83 33.93
C ASP A 384 -8.45 -13.83 34.10
N GLY A 385 -9.15 -14.10 33.00
CA GLY A 385 -10.61 -14.05 32.95
C GLY A 385 -11.14 -13.99 31.53
N PRO A 386 -12.46 -13.81 31.35
CA PRO A 386 -13.06 -13.57 30.04
C PRO A 386 -12.36 -12.43 29.29
N LEU A 387 -12.33 -12.52 27.96
CA LEU A 387 -11.82 -11.43 27.13
C LEU A 387 -12.77 -10.22 27.22
N GLU A 388 -12.23 -9.06 27.58
CA GLU A 388 -12.92 -7.77 27.52
C GLU A 388 -12.45 -7.05 26.25
N ILE A 389 -13.33 -6.92 25.24
CA ILE A 389 -12.99 -6.27 23.96
C ILE A 389 -12.59 -4.81 24.21
N GLY A 390 -11.51 -4.37 23.58
CA GLY A 390 -10.99 -2.99 23.70
C GLY A 390 -10.17 -2.75 24.97
N ARG A 391 -9.76 -3.78 25.72
CA ARG A 391 -8.96 -3.62 26.95
C ARG A 391 -7.68 -4.46 26.97
N GLY A 392 -6.59 -3.84 27.41
CA GLY A 392 -5.26 -4.45 27.53
C GLY A 392 -4.35 -4.05 26.37
N ASN A 393 -3.04 -4.21 26.54
CA ASN A 393 -2.06 -3.64 25.60
C ASN A 393 -2.28 -4.09 24.15
N PHE A 394 -2.67 -5.34 23.93
CA PHE A 394 -2.92 -5.83 22.57
C PHE A 394 -4.11 -5.15 21.86
N PHE A 395 -4.96 -4.37 22.54
CA PHE A 395 -6.04 -3.57 21.92
C PHE A 395 -5.63 -2.15 21.54
N GLU A 396 -4.45 -1.71 21.94
CA GLU A 396 -4.01 -0.34 21.74
C GLU A 396 -3.60 -0.07 20.28
N THR A 397 -3.73 1.18 19.85
CA THR A 397 -3.61 1.58 18.44
C THR A 397 -2.73 2.81 18.27
N GLY A 398 -2.43 3.18 17.02
CA GLY A 398 -1.59 4.34 16.70
C GLY A 398 -0.10 4.03 16.67
N GLN A 399 0.69 4.99 16.21
CA GLN A 399 2.15 4.84 16.00
C GLN A 399 2.89 4.58 17.32
N GLU A 400 2.40 5.13 18.44
CA GLU A 400 2.94 4.88 19.78
C GLU A 400 2.89 3.41 20.23
N TRP A 401 2.09 2.58 19.54
CA TRP A 401 1.97 1.14 19.78
C TRP A 401 2.60 0.28 18.68
N GLU A 402 3.39 0.90 17.80
CA GLU A 402 4.31 0.23 16.88
C GLU A 402 5.63 -0.09 17.61
N ARG A 403 6.24 -1.23 17.31
CA ARG A 403 7.51 -1.66 17.93
C ARG A 403 8.54 -1.98 16.87
N PRO A 404 9.82 -1.64 17.07
CA PRO A 404 10.87 -2.02 16.14
C PRO A 404 11.06 -3.54 16.13
N ALA A 405 11.29 -4.10 14.96
CA ALA A 405 11.66 -5.49 14.75
C ALA A 405 12.57 -5.60 13.52
N HIS A 406 13.13 -6.78 13.33
CA HIS A 406 13.82 -7.18 12.12
C HIS A 406 13.09 -8.39 11.53
N VAL A 407 12.92 -8.42 10.22
CA VAL A 407 12.31 -9.54 9.50
C VAL A 407 13.35 -10.18 8.58
N ASP A 408 13.51 -11.50 8.70
CA ASP A 408 14.13 -12.33 7.67
C ASP A 408 13.02 -13.19 7.03
N TYR A 409 12.99 -13.26 5.71
CA TYR A 409 12.08 -14.10 4.94
C TYR A 409 12.87 -15.15 4.17
N PHE A 410 12.51 -16.42 4.36
CA PHE A 410 13.20 -17.57 3.82
C PHE A 410 12.33 -18.36 2.87
N GLU A 411 12.90 -18.75 1.74
CA GLU A 411 12.29 -19.66 0.77
C GLU A 411 13.16 -20.89 0.61
N LYS A 412 12.57 -22.08 0.84
CA LYS A 412 13.28 -23.37 0.70
C LYS A 412 14.61 -23.43 1.47
N GLY A 413 14.70 -22.73 2.60
CA GLY A 413 15.89 -22.69 3.47
C GLY A 413 16.91 -21.59 3.15
N GLU A 414 16.72 -20.82 2.09
CA GLU A 414 17.60 -19.72 1.67
C GLU A 414 16.99 -18.37 2.06
N LEU A 415 17.83 -17.43 2.50
CA LEU A 415 17.41 -16.07 2.82
C LEU A 415 17.05 -15.33 1.53
N ALA A 416 15.77 -14.98 1.36
CA ALA A 416 15.25 -14.33 0.16
C ALA A 416 15.05 -12.82 0.37
N PHE A 417 14.75 -12.38 1.59
CA PHE A 417 14.54 -10.98 1.92
C PHE A 417 14.88 -10.70 3.40
N SER A 418 15.42 -9.51 3.71
CA SER A 418 15.80 -9.11 5.07
C SER A 418 15.71 -7.60 5.26
N GLN A 419 15.07 -7.13 6.33
CA GLN A 419 14.85 -5.70 6.58
C GLN A 419 14.45 -5.39 8.04
N ASP A 420 14.81 -4.19 8.53
CA ASP A 420 14.26 -3.63 9.76
C ASP A 420 12.88 -3.01 9.54
N VAL A 421 11.92 -3.32 10.41
CA VAL A 421 10.49 -2.99 10.26
C VAL A 421 9.86 -2.52 11.55
N GLY A 422 8.73 -1.83 11.43
CA GLY A 422 7.78 -1.66 12.53
C GLY A 422 6.82 -2.84 12.60
N ILE A 423 6.41 -3.26 13.80
CA ILE A 423 5.35 -4.25 14.01
C ILE A 423 4.23 -3.72 14.92
N ARG A 424 2.98 -4.04 14.57
CA ARG A 424 1.80 -3.68 15.39
C ARG A 424 0.70 -4.74 15.29
N ILE A 425 -0.08 -4.90 16.36
CA ILE A 425 -1.23 -5.81 16.35
C ILE A 425 -2.31 -5.34 15.37
N HIS A 426 -2.88 -6.30 14.64
CA HIS A 426 -3.99 -6.12 13.70
C HIS A 426 -5.26 -6.87 14.14
N GLY A 427 -6.40 -6.40 13.63
CA GLY A 427 -7.73 -6.99 13.83
C GLY A 427 -8.59 -6.21 14.82
N GLY A 428 -9.82 -6.67 15.04
CA GLY A 428 -10.73 -6.22 16.09
C GLY A 428 -10.82 -7.25 17.21
N PHE A 429 -11.76 -8.20 17.11
CA PHE A 429 -11.89 -9.31 18.08
C PHE A 429 -10.63 -10.19 18.18
N SER A 430 -10.01 -10.50 17.04
CA SER A 430 -8.88 -11.44 16.95
C SER A 430 -7.63 -10.99 17.70
N ARG A 431 -7.52 -9.70 18.08
CA ARG A 431 -6.46 -9.16 18.92
C ARG A 431 -6.37 -9.86 20.27
N GLY A 432 -7.50 -10.31 20.80
CA GLY A 432 -7.59 -11.04 22.07
C GLY A 432 -7.25 -12.53 21.99
N LEU A 433 -7.02 -13.07 20.79
CA LEU A 433 -6.60 -14.47 20.62
C LEU A 433 -5.15 -14.67 21.05
N ALA A 434 -4.80 -15.91 21.40
CA ALA A 434 -3.47 -16.24 21.91
C ALA A 434 -2.38 -16.07 20.84
N GLN A 435 -2.66 -16.49 19.61
CA GLN A 435 -1.91 -16.10 18.41
C GLN A 435 -2.56 -14.84 17.83
N LYS A 436 -1.77 -13.81 17.50
CA LYS A 436 -2.26 -12.52 17.00
C LYS A 436 -1.81 -12.29 15.57
N SER A 437 -2.56 -11.44 14.88
CA SER A 437 -2.14 -10.88 13.60
C SER A 437 -1.19 -9.70 13.81
N LEU A 438 -0.16 -9.57 12.96
CA LEU A 438 0.86 -8.54 13.02
C LEU A 438 0.94 -7.81 11.67
N ARG A 439 0.74 -6.49 11.67
CA ARG A 439 1.13 -5.62 10.54
C ARG A 439 2.64 -5.40 10.59
N LEU A 440 3.29 -5.50 9.44
CA LEU A 440 4.68 -5.16 9.20
C LEU A 440 4.71 -3.81 8.45
N TYR A 441 5.48 -2.84 8.94
CA TYR A 441 5.60 -1.51 8.35
C TYR A 441 7.01 -1.30 7.83
N ALA A 442 7.14 -0.99 6.54
CA ALA A 442 8.36 -0.43 5.97
C ALA A 442 8.36 1.08 6.22
N ARG A 443 9.37 1.59 6.92
CA ARG A 443 9.51 3.02 7.21
C ARG A 443 10.98 3.39 7.23
N SER A 444 11.27 4.61 6.75
CA SER A 444 12.62 5.18 6.79
C SER A 444 13.18 5.33 8.21
N GLU A 445 12.33 5.36 9.24
CA GLU A 445 12.76 5.36 10.65
C GLU A 445 13.42 4.03 11.07
N TYR A 446 13.03 2.91 10.45
CA TYR A 446 13.59 1.58 10.73
C TYR A 446 14.65 1.18 9.71
N GLY A 447 14.40 1.42 8.42
CA GLY A 447 15.29 1.04 7.32
C GLY A 447 14.78 1.57 5.99
N GLN A 448 14.45 0.68 5.06
CA GLN A 448 13.81 1.08 3.81
C GLN A 448 12.33 1.43 4.05
N SER A 449 11.81 2.40 3.32
CA SER A 449 10.42 2.87 3.38
C SER A 449 9.44 2.00 2.59
N ARG A 450 9.96 1.00 1.87
CA ARG A 450 9.20 -0.03 1.14
C ARG A 450 9.84 -1.40 1.36
N PHE A 451 9.09 -2.44 1.06
CA PHE A 451 9.55 -3.82 0.88
C PHE A 451 9.74 -4.06 -0.62
N TYR A 452 10.93 -4.48 -1.03
CA TYR A 452 11.22 -4.82 -2.43
C TYR A 452 11.44 -6.33 -2.57
N HIS A 453 10.35 -7.08 -2.67
CA HIS A 453 10.36 -8.52 -2.85
C HIS A 453 8.98 -9.04 -3.29
N PRO A 454 8.89 -9.96 -4.28
CA PRO A 454 7.63 -10.54 -4.71
C PRO A 454 7.13 -11.61 -3.72
N PHE A 455 6.41 -11.19 -2.68
CA PHE A 455 5.94 -12.10 -1.62
C PHE A 455 4.80 -13.03 -2.04
N PHE A 456 4.03 -12.66 -3.06
CA PHE A 456 2.80 -13.34 -3.45
C PHE A 456 2.98 -14.05 -4.80
N PRO A 457 2.74 -15.37 -4.85
CA PRO A 457 2.78 -16.10 -6.12
C PRO A 457 1.76 -15.55 -7.12
N ASP A 458 2.19 -15.38 -8.36
CA ASP A 458 1.38 -14.89 -9.49
C ASP A 458 0.92 -13.42 -9.38
N ASN A 459 1.47 -12.66 -8.43
CA ASN A 459 1.40 -11.20 -8.41
C ASN A 459 2.72 -10.64 -8.98
N GLU A 460 2.63 -9.73 -9.96
CA GLU A 460 3.80 -9.07 -10.58
C GLU A 460 4.34 -7.91 -9.73
N GLU A 461 3.61 -7.49 -8.69
CA GLU A 461 4.03 -6.44 -7.77
C GLU A 461 5.23 -6.88 -6.93
N GLU A 462 6.30 -6.09 -7.00
CA GLU A 462 7.52 -6.29 -6.21
C GLU A 462 7.63 -5.29 -5.05
N GLU A 463 6.75 -4.29 -4.98
CA GLU A 463 6.81 -3.20 -4.01
C GLU A 463 5.61 -3.20 -3.06
N PHE A 464 5.89 -3.24 -1.76
CA PHE A 464 4.87 -3.16 -0.71
C PHE A 464 5.28 -2.17 0.38
N ASN A 465 4.37 -1.33 0.88
CA ASN A 465 4.65 -0.55 2.09
C ASN A 465 4.37 -1.34 3.37
N ARG A 466 3.33 -2.17 3.30
CA ARG A 466 2.74 -2.81 4.47
C ARG A 466 2.30 -4.22 4.11
N LEU A 467 2.66 -5.14 5.01
CA LEU A 467 2.25 -6.53 4.92
C LEU A 467 1.52 -6.91 6.20
N LEU A 468 0.70 -7.95 6.13
CA LEU A 468 -0.03 -8.48 7.27
C LEU A 468 0.26 -9.97 7.44
N LEU A 469 0.82 -10.33 8.59
CA LEU A 469 0.80 -11.71 9.07
C LEU A 469 -0.55 -11.93 9.78
N ARG A 470 -1.56 -12.43 9.08
CA ARG A 470 -2.91 -12.70 9.61
C ARG A 470 -2.98 -14.09 10.24
N ASN A 471 -3.44 -14.20 11.47
CA ASN A 471 -3.62 -15.48 12.19
C ASN A 471 -4.88 -16.28 11.76
N ALA A 472 -5.43 -16.00 10.56
CA ALA A 472 -6.75 -16.42 10.11
C ALA A 472 -7.96 -15.84 10.89
N GLY A 473 -7.80 -14.80 11.69
CA GLY A 473 -8.91 -14.04 12.26
C GLY A 473 -9.88 -14.90 13.08
N ASN A 474 -11.18 -14.84 12.76
CA ASN A 474 -12.20 -15.66 13.44
C ASN A 474 -12.10 -17.15 13.03
N ASP A 475 -11.49 -17.46 11.89
CA ASP A 475 -11.23 -18.82 11.42
C ASP A 475 -9.94 -19.42 12.05
N TRP A 476 -9.31 -18.77 13.03
CA TRP A 476 -8.15 -19.29 13.76
C TRP A 476 -8.42 -20.65 14.44
N GLN A 477 -9.61 -20.81 15.03
CA GLN A 477 -10.08 -22.11 15.53
C GLN A 477 -10.89 -22.87 14.47
N GLY A 478 -10.73 -22.50 13.20
CA GLY A 478 -11.49 -22.96 12.05
C GLY A 478 -10.63 -23.76 11.09
N ALA A 479 -10.76 -23.48 9.80
CA ALA A 479 -9.97 -24.11 8.74
C ALA A 479 -8.60 -23.43 8.55
N MET A 480 -8.42 -22.24 9.11
CA MET A 480 -7.26 -21.35 8.98
C MET A 480 -7.02 -20.79 7.56
N LEU A 481 -7.89 -21.11 6.60
CA LEU A 481 -7.78 -20.70 5.20
C LEU A 481 -9.06 -20.05 4.66
N ARG A 482 -10.15 -19.99 5.45
CA ARG A 482 -11.50 -19.65 4.96
C ARG A 482 -11.58 -18.30 4.26
N ASP A 483 -11.05 -17.26 4.89
CA ASP A 483 -11.02 -15.92 4.30
C ASP A 483 -10.12 -15.86 3.05
N ALA A 484 -8.93 -16.46 3.11
CA ALA A 484 -8.04 -16.53 1.95
C ALA A 484 -8.71 -17.24 0.77
N PHE A 485 -9.34 -18.39 1.01
CA PHE A 485 -10.05 -19.15 -0.01
C PHE A 485 -11.16 -18.34 -0.68
N MET A 486 -11.95 -17.59 0.10
CA MET A 486 -12.96 -16.72 -0.48
C MET A 486 -12.38 -15.52 -1.23
N GLN A 487 -11.20 -15.02 -0.86
CA GLN A 487 -10.52 -13.96 -1.60
C GLN A 487 -9.96 -14.48 -2.92
N GLU A 488 -9.38 -15.69 -2.92
CA GLU A 488 -8.84 -16.33 -4.12
C GLU A 488 -9.87 -16.60 -5.22
N LEU A 489 -11.16 -16.78 -4.85
CA LEU A 489 -12.24 -16.89 -5.82
C LEU A 489 -12.48 -15.60 -6.63
N LEU A 490 -11.94 -14.46 -6.19
CA LEU A 490 -12.03 -13.16 -6.89
C LEU A 490 -10.87 -12.92 -7.86
N ARG A 491 -9.82 -13.76 -7.87
CA ARG A 491 -8.54 -13.48 -8.54
C ARG A 491 -8.66 -13.03 -9.99
N GLU A 492 -9.60 -13.61 -10.75
CA GLU A 492 -9.82 -13.30 -12.17
C GLU A 492 -10.91 -12.23 -12.41
N ARG A 493 -11.21 -11.39 -11.42
CA ARG A 493 -12.30 -10.41 -11.44
C ARG A 493 -11.81 -8.99 -11.13
N SER A 494 -12.66 -7.99 -11.42
CA SER A 494 -12.35 -6.58 -11.22
C SER A 494 -12.48 -6.07 -9.79
N LEU A 495 -13.08 -6.86 -8.88
CA LEU A 495 -13.14 -6.51 -7.47
C LEU A 495 -11.77 -6.65 -6.81
N ASP A 496 -11.42 -5.66 -6.01
CA ASP A 496 -10.24 -5.75 -5.15
C ASP A 496 -10.37 -6.91 -4.17
N PHE A 497 -9.32 -7.72 -4.13
CA PHE A 497 -9.12 -8.83 -3.20
C PHE A 497 -7.73 -8.69 -2.56
N GLN A 498 -7.52 -9.42 -1.45
CA GLN A 498 -6.23 -9.41 -0.74
C GLN A 498 -5.46 -10.68 -1.06
N ASP A 499 -4.32 -10.54 -1.74
CA ASP A 499 -3.40 -11.63 -2.03
C ASP A 499 -2.95 -12.37 -0.76
N TYR A 500 -2.50 -13.60 -0.97
CA TYR A 500 -2.23 -14.55 0.10
C TYR A 500 -1.02 -15.45 -0.16
N GLN A 501 -0.20 -15.61 0.87
CA GLN A 501 0.83 -16.65 0.97
C GLN A 501 0.81 -17.27 2.38
N PRO A 502 0.57 -18.60 2.55
CA PRO A 502 0.76 -19.25 3.84
C PRO A 502 2.24 -19.24 4.22
N VAL A 503 2.55 -18.88 5.47
CA VAL A 503 3.92 -18.81 5.99
C VAL A 503 4.01 -19.40 7.39
N VAL A 504 5.16 -19.97 7.72
CA VAL A 504 5.53 -20.30 9.10
C VAL A 504 6.20 -19.09 9.74
N VAL A 505 5.76 -18.69 10.93
CA VAL A 505 6.38 -17.58 11.66
C VAL A 505 7.28 -18.09 12.77
N LEU A 506 8.50 -17.58 12.83
CA LEU A 506 9.39 -17.67 13.98
C LEU A 506 9.41 -16.33 14.72
N MET A 507 9.39 -16.37 16.05
CA MET A 507 9.52 -15.18 16.89
C MET A 507 10.73 -15.35 17.82
N ASN A 508 11.76 -14.54 17.63
CA ASN A 508 13.08 -14.69 18.26
C ASN A 508 13.61 -16.14 18.20
N GLY A 509 13.41 -16.80 17.05
CA GLY A 509 13.84 -18.18 16.80
C GLY A 509 12.93 -19.28 17.36
N GLU A 510 11.86 -18.94 18.09
CA GLU A 510 10.85 -19.90 18.53
C GLU A 510 9.73 -20.07 17.50
N TYR A 511 9.26 -21.29 17.30
CA TYR A 511 8.12 -21.59 16.43
C TYR A 511 6.86 -20.88 16.95
N TRP A 512 6.27 -20.05 16.10
CA TRP A 512 5.10 -19.23 16.45
C TRP A 512 3.82 -19.66 15.73
N GLY A 513 3.89 -20.64 14.85
CA GLY A 513 2.73 -21.16 14.12
C GLY A 513 2.64 -20.66 12.68
N MET A 514 1.60 -21.13 12.00
CA MET A 514 1.26 -20.68 10.66
C MET A 514 0.48 -19.37 10.71
N HIS A 515 0.85 -18.44 9.83
CA HIS A 515 0.10 -17.24 9.51
C HIS A 515 -0.18 -17.17 8.01
N ASN A 516 -1.16 -16.35 7.66
CA ASN A 516 -1.43 -15.97 6.30
C ASN A 516 -0.74 -14.63 6.06
N LEU A 517 0.35 -14.60 5.28
CA LEU A 517 0.89 -13.34 4.78
C LEU A 517 -0.11 -12.77 3.78
N ARG A 518 -0.51 -11.51 3.96
CA ARG A 518 -1.52 -10.84 3.17
C ARG A 518 -1.07 -9.43 2.80
N GLU A 519 -1.52 -9.02 1.64
CA GLU A 519 -1.61 -7.61 1.31
C GLU A 519 -2.67 -6.93 2.19
N LEU A 520 -2.54 -5.63 2.44
CA LEU A 520 -3.48 -4.86 3.25
C LEU A 520 -3.96 -3.65 2.48
N TYR A 521 -5.28 -3.47 2.38
CA TYR A 521 -5.85 -2.21 1.92
C TYR A 521 -5.43 -1.08 2.86
N SER A 522 -4.68 -0.15 2.30
CA SER A 522 -4.26 1.10 2.91
C SER A 522 -4.12 2.15 1.80
N PRO A 523 -4.01 3.45 2.10
CA PRO A 523 -3.80 4.43 1.05
C PRO A 523 -2.65 4.08 0.10
N GLU A 524 -1.58 3.50 0.64
CA GLU A 524 -0.42 3.05 -0.13
C GLU A 524 -0.74 1.87 -1.07
N TYR A 525 -1.73 1.03 -0.77
CA TYR A 525 -2.21 0.02 -1.71
C TYR A 525 -2.84 0.67 -2.95
N PHE A 526 -3.62 1.73 -2.76
CA PHE A 526 -4.26 2.44 -3.88
C PHE A 526 -3.25 3.32 -4.64
N GLU A 527 -2.21 3.80 -3.98
CA GLU A 527 -1.06 4.44 -4.62
C GLU A 527 -0.36 3.46 -5.56
N VAL A 528 0.03 2.28 -5.09
CA VAL A 528 0.75 1.29 -5.91
C VAL A 528 -0.15 0.72 -7.02
N LYS A 529 -1.36 0.25 -6.67
CA LYS A 529 -2.20 -0.48 -7.61
C LYS A 529 -2.94 0.41 -8.61
N TYR A 530 -3.32 1.62 -8.18
CA TYR A 530 -4.17 2.50 -8.97
C TYR A 530 -3.53 3.83 -9.30
N ASP A 531 -2.33 4.14 -8.81
CA ASP A 531 -1.74 5.48 -8.94
C ASP A 531 -2.68 6.57 -8.38
N ILE A 532 -3.20 6.34 -7.18
CA ILE A 532 -4.05 7.30 -6.47
C ILE A 532 -3.37 7.69 -5.16
N ALA A 533 -2.90 8.94 -5.11
CA ALA A 533 -2.31 9.50 -3.90
C ALA A 533 -3.33 9.55 -2.75
N GLU A 534 -2.86 9.38 -1.50
CA GLU A 534 -3.71 9.43 -0.30
C GLU A 534 -4.56 10.72 -0.23
N THR A 535 -4.02 11.85 -0.68
CA THR A 535 -4.72 13.15 -0.69
C THR A 535 -5.89 13.22 -1.65
N GLU A 536 -5.93 12.33 -2.64
CA GLU A 536 -6.98 12.22 -3.65
C GLU A 536 -7.88 11.01 -3.41
N LEU A 537 -7.63 10.23 -2.36
CA LEU A 537 -8.36 9.02 -2.04
C LEU A 537 -9.43 9.31 -0.99
N ALA A 538 -10.59 8.69 -1.13
CA ALA A 538 -11.55 8.55 -0.04
C ALA A 538 -11.82 7.07 0.22
N ILE A 539 -11.72 6.65 1.49
CA ILE A 539 -12.12 5.32 1.96
C ILE A 539 -13.10 5.53 3.13
N LEU A 540 -14.30 4.97 2.99
CA LEU A 540 -15.31 4.95 4.04
C LEU A 540 -15.53 3.51 4.48
N GLU A 541 -15.40 3.23 5.77
CA GLU A 541 -15.65 1.90 6.35
C GLU A 541 -16.88 1.96 7.26
N ALA A 542 -17.75 0.97 7.18
CA ALA A 542 -18.94 0.90 8.02
C ALA A 542 -18.54 0.76 9.49
N ASP A 543 -19.05 1.66 10.33
CA ASP A 543 -18.82 1.68 11.77
C ASP A 543 -20.14 1.94 12.50
N LEU A 544 -20.61 0.94 13.25
CA LEU A 544 -21.86 1.02 14.01
C LEU A 544 -21.80 2.02 15.17
N ASP A 545 -20.60 2.34 15.65
CA ASP A 545 -20.40 3.32 16.72
C ASP A 545 -20.28 4.75 16.16
N ALA A 546 -20.06 4.91 14.84
CA ALA A 546 -20.06 6.20 14.18
C ALA A 546 -21.49 6.75 14.05
N PRO A 547 -21.74 8.05 14.33
CA PRO A 547 -23.07 8.66 14.28
C PRO A 547 -23.80 8.50 12.94
N ASP A 548 -23.03 8.47 11.85
CA ASP A 548 -23.50 8.42 10.47
C ASP A 548 -23.32 7.03 9.83
N GLY A 549 -22.91 6.03 10.63
CA GLY A 549 -22.74 4.62 10.23
C GLY A 549 -21.44 4.32 9.48
N PHE A 550 -20.56 5.31 9.29
CA PHE A 550 -19.27 5.16 8.63
C PHE A 550 -18.17 5.92 9.37
N ALA A 551 -17.00 5.30 9.46
CA ALA A 551 -15.73 5.96 9.73
C ALA A 551 -15.08 6.39 8.41
N ILE A 552 -14.47 7.58 8.41
CA ILE A 552 -13.65 8.06 7.30
C ILE A 552 -12.22 7.62 7.58
N GLU A 553 -11.78 6.54 6.94
CA GLU A 553 -10.41 6.03 7.06
C GLU A 553 -9.43 6.94 6.32
N THR A 554 -9.86 7.48 5.17
CA THR A 554 -9.11 8.45 4.36
C THR A 554 -10.12 9.33 3.62
N GLY A 555 -9.78 10.61 3.40
CA GLY A 555 -10.66 11.59 2.74
C GLY A 555 -11.24 12.64 3.70
N GLN A 556 -12.37 13.23 3.33
CA GLN A 556 -12.98 14.38 4.01
C GLN A 556 -14.47 14.16 4.30
N ASP A 557 -15.04 14.96 5.21
CA ASP A 557 -16.49 14.92 5.50
C ASP A 557 -17.37 15.05 4.25
N ALA A 558 -16.90 15.78 3.24
CA ALA A 558 -17.59 15.96 1.96
C ALA A 558 -17.74 14.63 1.18
N ASP A 559 -16.83 13.68 1.35
CA ASP A 559 -16.89 12.37 0.72
C ASP A 559 -18.00 11.51 1.30
N LEU A 560 -18.15 11.50 2.63
CA LEU A 560 -19.24 10.82 3.30
C LEU A 560 -20.60 11.40 2.86
N ILE A 561 -20.71 12.72 2.77
CA ILE A 561 -21.91 13.38 2.26
C ILE A 561 -22.18 12.96 0.81
N HIS A 562 -21.16 12.94 -0.05
CA HIS A 562 -21.30 12.52 -1.45
C HIS A 562 -21.77 11.06 -1.57
N TYR A 563 -21.24 10.15 -0.75
CA TYR A 563 -21.68 8.76 -0.69
C TYR A 563 -23.16 8.66 -0.26
N GLN A 564 -23.54 9.35 0.81
CA GLN A 564 -24.93 9.38 1.30
C GLN A 564 -25.91 9.98 0.27
N GLU A 565 -25.49 11.02 -0.45
CA GLU A 565 -26.28 11.62 -1.54
C GLU A 565 -26.46 10.65 -2.70
N MET A 566 -25.45 9.87 -3.05
CA MET A 566 -25.53 8.81 -4.05
C MET A 566 -26.56 7.74 -3.64
N VAL A 567 -26.48 7.21 -2.41
CA VAL A 567 -27.44 6.20 -1.93
C VAL A 567 -28.85 6.78 -1.92
N ARG A 568 -29.01 8.01 -1.42
CA ARG A 568 -30.29 8.71 -1.40
C ARG A 568 -30.84 8.97 -2.80
N PHE A 569 -29.99 9.27 -3.77
CA PHE A 569 -30.38 9.45 -5.17
C PHE A 569 -31.01 8.16 -5.70
N ALA A 570 -30.35 7.01 -5.48
CA ALA A 570 -30.90 5.71 -5.87
C ALA A 570 -32.26 5.42 -5.20
N GLU A 571 -32.43 5.76 -3.91
CA GLU A 571 -33.68 5.51 -3.19
C GLU A 571 -34.85 6.42 -3.61
N THR A 572 -34.56 7.63 -4.11
CA THR A 572 -35.58 8.68 -4.32
C THR A 572 -35.94 8.90 -5.78
N ASN A 573 -35.22 8.27 -6.72
CA ASN A 573 -35.48 8.34 -8.16
C ASN A 573 -35.98 6.99 -8.69
N ASP A 574 -36.74 7.03 -9.78
CA ASP A 574 -37.16 5.81 -10.48
C ASP A 574 -36.03 5.35 -11.39
N LEU A 575 -35.31 4.30 -10.98
CA LEU A 575 -34.20 3.74 -11.74
C LEU A 575 -34.63 2.98 -13.01
N ASN A 576 -35.95 2.87 -13.29
CA ASN A 576 -36.42 2.48 -14.62
C ASN A 576 -36.42 3.63 -15.64
N ASP A 577 -36.17 4.88 -15.21
CA ASP A 577 -35.86 5.98 -16.10
C ASP A 577 -34.39 5.89 -16.54
N PRO A 578 -34.08 5.69 -17.84
CA PRO A 578 -32.71 5.57 -18.31
C PRO A 578 -31.83 6.77 -17.95
N ALA A 579 -32.39 7.98 -17.89
CA ALA A 579 -31.62 9.16 -17.52
C ALA A 579 -31.26 9.18 -16.02
N ALA A 580 -32.15 8.65 -15.17
CA ALA A 580 -31.86 8.51 -13.74
C ALA A 580 -30.82 7.40 -13.50
N PHE A 581 -30.89 6.30 -14.24
CA PHE A 581 -29.92 5.22 -14.14
C PHE A 581 -28.52 5.67 -14.60
N GLU A 582 -28.41 6.33 -15.75
CA GLU A 582 -27.15 6.88 -16.26
C GLU A 582 -26.54 7.89 -15.26
N GLU A 583 -27.38 8.69 -14.62
CA GLU A 583 -26.97 9.65 -13.62
C GLU A 583 -26.47 8.97 -12.32
N LEU A 584 -27.04 7.81 -11.95
CA LEU A 584 -26.48 6.97 -10.88
C LEU A 584 -25.12 6.37 -11.27
N GLU A 585 -24.96 5.91 -12.52
CA GLU A 585 -23.70 5.35 -13.03
C GLU A 585 -22.55 6.37 -13.06
N ARG A 586 -22.85 7.67 -13.14
CA ARG A 586 -21.83 8.72 -12.96
C ARG A 586 -21.30 8.84 -11.53
N ARG A 587 -21.99 8.25 -10.54
CA ARG A 587 -21.62 8.30 -9.12
C ARG A 587 -21.02 7.00 -8.62
N ILE A 588 -21.41 5.86 -9.20
CA ILE A 588 -20.98 4.52 -8.76
C ILE A 588 -20.62 3.65 -9.94
N ASP A 589 -19.69 2.72 -9.71
CA ASP A 589 -19.54 1.57 -10.57
C ASP A 589 -20.59 0.53 -10.17
N VAL A 590 -21.72 0.52 -10.91
CA VAL A 590 -22.87 -0.36 -10.61
C VAL A 590 -22.47 -1.83 -10.70
N ASP A 591 -21.67 -2.22 -11.69
CA ASP A 591 -21.29 -3.61 -11.89
C ASP A 591 -20.32 -4.07 -10.78
N ASN A 592 -19.36 -3.22 -10.38
CA ASN A 592 -18.51 -3.48 -9.21
C ASN A 592 -19.36 -3.70 -7.93
N PHE A 593 -20.34 -2.83 -7.66
CA PHE A 593 -21.22 -3.00 -6.50
C PHE A 593 -22.05 -4.29 -6.58
N LEU A 594 -22.71 -4.54 -7.71
CA LEU A 594 -23.55 -5.72 -7.86
C LEU A 594 -22.73 -7.00 -7.75
N GLU A 595 -21.51 -7.03 -8.29
CA GLU A 595 -20.60 -8.16 -8.14
C GLU A 595 -20.20 -8.37 -6.67
N TYR A 596 -19.90 -7.29 -5.92
CA TYR A 596 -19.66 -7.37 -4.48
C TYR A 596 -20.85 -8.03 -3.77
N VAL A 597 -22.08 -7.60 -4.10
CA VAL A 597 -23.30 -8.20 -3.54
C VAL A 597 -23.44 -9.68 -3.92
N VAL A 598 -23.12 -10.07 -5.15
CA VAL A 598 -23.15 -11.48 -5.60
C VAL A 598 -22.22 -12.33 -4.74
N TYR A 599 -20.97 -11.89 -4.50
CA TYR A 599 -20.02 -12.59 -3.63
C TYR A 599 -20.54 -12.72 -2.20
N GLN A 600 -20.99 -11.62 -1.58
CA GLN A 600 -21.53 -11.66 -0.21
C GLN A 600 -22.76 -12.57 -0.11
N ALA A 601 -23.64 -12.53 -1.12
CA ALA A 601 -24.83 -13.36 -1.19
C ALA A 601 -24.48 -14.84 -1.35
N PHE A 602 -23.54 -15.19 -2.23
CA PHE A 602 -23.11 -16.56 -2.44
C PHE A 602 -22.42 -17.11 -1.20
N TYR A 603 -21.48 -16.37 -0.61
CA TYR A 603 -20.76 -16.76 0.61
C TYR A 603 -21.68 -16.91 1.83
N GLY A 604 -22.88 -16.34 1.81
CA GLY A 604 -23.72 -16.35 3.00
C GLY A 604 -23.13 -15.49 4.12
N ASN A 605 -22.36 -14.46 3.76
CA ASN A 605 -21.66 -13.63 4.72
C ASN A 605 -22.60 -12.59 5.32
N LEU A 606 -22.93 -12.79 6.58
CA LEU A 606 -23.93 -12.01 7.31
C LEU A 606 -23.33 -10.94 8.22
N ASP A 607 -22.03 -10.80 8.15
CA ASP A 607 -21.29 -9.71 8.75
C ASP A 607 -20.99 -8.61 7.72
N SER A 608 -21.58 -8.69 6.52
CA SER A 608 -21.43 -7.73 5.41
C SER A 608 -22.49 -6.62 5.45
N MET A 609 -22.38 -5.60 4.60
CA MET A 609 -23.32 -4.46 4.41
C MET A 609 -23.42 -3.44 5.55
N PHE A 610 -23.39 -3.86 6.82
CA PHE A 610 -23.39 -2.96 7.99
C PHE A 610 -22.10 -3.01 8.81
N ASN A 611 -21.30 -4.04 8.56
CA ASN A 611 -19.98 -4.32 9.11
C ASN A 611 -19.16 -4.93 7.95
N ASN A 612 -17.82 -4.98 8.07
CA ASN A 612 -16.91 -5.47 7.03
C ASN A 612 -17.29 -4.97 5.62
N TYR A 613 -17.62 -3.68 5.54
CA TYR A 613 -18.15 -3.00 4.37
C TYR A 613 -17.39 -1.71 4.21
N ALA A 614 -16.61 -1.60 3.13
CA ALA A 614 -15.84 -0.41 2.84
C ALA A 614 -15.97 -0.06 1.36
N VAL A 615 -15.99 1.24 1.12
CA VAL A 615 -16.11 1.84 -0.20
C VAL A 615 -14.99 2.83 -0.43
N TRP A 616 -14.54 2.92 -1.67
CA TRP A 616 -13.48 3.83 -2.07
C TRP A 616 -13.81 4.58 -3.35
N ARG A 617 -13.16 5.73 -3.53
CA ARG A 617 -13.12 6.48 -4.80
C ARG A 617 -11.91 7.40 -4.86
N LYS A 618 -11.50 7.79 -6.06
CA LYS A 618 -10.72 9.01 -6.26
C LYS A 618 -11.62 10.23 -6.02
N SER A 619 -11.37 10.96 -4.94
CA SER A 619 -12.17 12.08 -4.46
C SER A 619 -11.86 13.40 -5.15
N ALA A 620 -10.62 13.58 -5.59
CA ALA A 620 -10.10 14.75 -6.29
C ALA A 620 -9.70 14.42 -7.73
N ASP A 621 -9.76 15.42 -8.62
CA ASP A 621 -9.27 15.34 -9.99
C ASP A 621 -9.64 14.07 -10.79
N PRO A 622 -10.92 13.67 -10.85
CA PRO A 622 -11.29 12.42 -11.51
C PRO A 622 -11.04 12.47 -13.02
N VAL A 623 -10.57 11.34 -13.56
CA VAL A 623 -10.32 11.11 -14.99
C VAL A 623 -11.37 10.15 -15.52
N ALA A 624 -12.25 10.65 -16.39
CA ALA A 624 -13.30 9.84 -17.00
C ALA A 624 -12.70 8.64 -17.76
N ASP A 625 -13.42 7.52 -17.73
CA ASP A 625 -13.10 6.28 -18.45
C ASP A 625 -11.78 5.60 -18.05
N VAL A 626 -11.13 6.04 -16.96
CA VAL A 626 -10.00 5.34 -16.34
C VAL A 626 -10.47 4.68 -15.05
N TYR A 627 -10.32 3.36 -14.96
CA TYR A 627 -10.77 2.59 -13.80
C TYR A 627 -10.07 3.07 -12.53
N GLY A 628 -10.82 3.24 -11.44
CA GLY A 628 -10.35 3.82 -10.19
C GLY A 628 -10.27 5.36 -10.18
N HIS A 629 -10.00 5.99 -11.33
CA HIS A 629 -9.81 7.44 -11.46
C HIS A 629 -11.06 8.21 -11.83
N ASP A 630 -12.10 7.56 -12.35
CA ASP A 630 -13.35 8.19 -12.80
C ASP A 630 -14.24 8.82 -11.69
N GLY A 631 -13.78 8.80 -10.44
CA GLY A 631 -14.47 9.37 -9.29
C GLY A 631 -15.69 8.60 -8.81
N ARG A 632 -15.97 7.43 -9.41
CA ARG A 632 -17.09 6.56 -9.04
C ARG A 632 -16.75 5.76 -7.78
N TRP A 633 -17.75 5.58 -6.92
CA TRP A 633 -17.64 4.69 -5.75
C TRP A 633 -17.51 3.22 -6.18
N ARG A 634 -16.61 2.51 -5.50
CA ARG A 634 -16.32 1.08 -5.63
C ARG A 634 -16.25 0.41 -4.26
N TRP A 635 -16.36 -0.91 -4.23
CA TRP A 635 -16.36 -1.73 -3.03
C TRP A 635 -15.11 -2.61 -2.98
N ILE A 636 -14.60 -2.79 -1.77
CA ILE A 636 -13.53 -3.76 -1.48
C ILE A 636 -14.08 -4.93 -0.66
N VAL A 637 -13.50 -6.11 -0.88
CA VAL A 637 -13.87 -7.33 -0.15
C VAL A 637 -12.82 -7.60 0.92
N PHE A 638 -13.24 -7.66 2.19
CA PHE A 638 -12.36 -7.99 3.32
C PHE A 638 -13.13 -8.68 4.46
N ASP A 639 -12.37 -9.31 5.35
CA ASP A 639 -12.83 -9.97 6.57
C ASP A 639 -14.04 -10.91 6.37
N LEU A 640 -13.79 -11.99 5.63
CA LEU A 640 -14.82 -12.92 5.18
C LEU A 640 -15.03 -14.12 6.12
N ASP A 641 -14.37 -14.16 7.28
CA ASP A 641 -14.32 -15.34 8.16
C ASP A 641 -15.70 -15.88 8.62
N GLN A 642 -16.77 -15.08 8.52
CA GLN A 642 -18.16 -15.47 8.83
C GLN A 642 -18.92 -16.13 7.66
N GLY A 643 -18.37 -16.07 6.44
CA GLY A 643 -18.93 -16.68 5.23
C GLY A 643 -18.58 -18.16 5.06
N PHE A 644 -19.08 -18.78 3.99
CA PHE A 644 -18.68 -20.09 3.45
C PHE A 644 -18.52 -21.19 4.52
N ALA A 645 -19.61 -21.61 5.18
CA ALA A 645 -19.62 -22.56 6.30
C ALA A 645 -19.13 -22.01 7.66
N GLY A 646 -19.10 -20.70 7.87
CA GLY A 646 -18.81 -20.08 9.17
C GLY A 646 -19.85 -20.36 10.26
N ARG A 647 -21.07 -20.77 9.90
CA ARG A 647 -22.18 -21.03 10.85
C ARG A 647 -22.38 -22.52 11.18
N SER A 648 -22.95 -22.77 12.35
CA SER A 648 -23.27 -24.11 12.84
C SER A 648 -24.70 -24.16 13.40
N PRO A 649 -25.52 -25.17 13.03
CA PRO A 649 -25.22 -26.27 12.11
C PRO A 649 -24.99 -25.82 10.66
N ILE A 650 -24.29 -26.63 9.86
CA ILE A 650 -23.89 -26.29 8.48
C ILE A 650 -25.07 -25.90 7.58
N ASP A 651 -26.24 -26.51 7.79
CA ASP A 651 -27.46 -26.19 7.03
C ASP A 651 -27.86 -24.72 7.19
N GLU A 652 -27.62 -24.10 8.36
CA GLU A 652 -27.89 -22.67 8.56
C GLU A 652 -26.96 -21.77 7.75
N SER A 653 -25.79 -22.25 7.34
CA SER A 653 -24.91 -21.52 6.42
C SER A 653 -25.33 -21.76 4.97
N VAL A 654 -25.53 -23.02 4.61
CA VAL A 654 -25.83 -23.44 3.22
C VAL A 654 -27.19 -22.93 2.74
N ASP A 655 -28.22 -23.03 3.58
CA ASP A 655 -29.59 -22.70 3.20
C ASP A 655 -29.95 -21.23 3.47
N TYR A 656 -29.03 -20.44 4.03
CA TYR A 656 -29.34 -19.06 4.39
C TYR A 656 -29.77 -18.24 3.19
N ASP A 657 -30.87 -17.52 3.37
CA ASP A 657 -31.48 -16.69 2.35
C ASP A 657 -30.89 -15.27 2.39
N MET A 658 -29.74 -15.11 1.72
CA MET A 658 -29.05 -13.82 1.67
C MET A 658 -29.87 -12.76 0.93
N PHE A 659 -30.68 -13.13 -0.05
CA PHE A 659 -31.50 -12.16 -0.77
C PHE A 659 -32.58 -11.55 0.12
N ALA A 660 -33.19 -12.34 1.00
CA ALA A 660 -34.13 -11.80 1.99
C ALA A 660 -33.46 -10.83 2.97
N TYR A 661 -32.20 -11.08 3.32
CA TYR A 661 -31.39 -10.18 4.13
C TYR A 661 -31.04 -8.89 3.38
N LEU A 662 -30.44 -9.01 2.19
CA LEU A 662 -30.01 -7.92 1.33
C LEU A 662 -31.17 -7.02 0.86
N THR A 663 -32.41 -7.51 0.85
CA THR A 663 -33.60 -6.72 0.53
C THR A 663 -34.36 -6.23 1.77
N GLY A 664 -33.72 -6.30 2.95
CA GLY A 664 -34.28 -5.86 4.22
C GLY A 664 -34.52 -4.35 4.31
N PRO A 665 -35.32 -3.88 5.29
CA PRO A 665 -35.71 -2.47 5.39
C PRO A 665 -34.63 -1.54 5.95
N GLY A 666 -33.45 -2.05 6.32
CA GLY A 666 -32.35 -1.27 6.88
C GLY A 666 -31.72 -0.31 5.86
N PRO A 667 -31.14 0.82 6.31
CA PRO A 667 -30.43 1.77 5.43
C PRO A 667 -29.22 1.14 4.72
N GLU A 668 -28.54 0.19 5.34
CA GLU A 668 -27.42 -0.57 4.76
C GLU A 668 -27.79 -1.36 3.48
N HIS A 669 -29.08 -1.61 3.28
CA HIS A 669 -29.62 -2.35 2.14
C HIS A 669 -30.27 -1.44 1.08
N ALA A 670 -30.29 -0.13 1.32
CA ALA A 670 -30.98 0.85 0.49
C ALA A 670 -30.55 0.81 -0.98
N LEU A 671 -29.24 0.82 -1.22
CA LEU A 671 -28.68 0.87 -2.57
C LEU A 671 -29.06 -0.38 -3.38
N PHE A 672 -28.80 -1.57 -2.82
CA PHE A 672 -29.13 -2.84 -3.49
C PHE A 672 -30.63 -2.99 -3.73
N ARG A 673 -31.48 -2.66 -2.75
CA ARG A 673 -32.94 -2.67 -2.92
C ARG A 673 -33.40 -1.76 -4.05
N SER A 674 -32.78 -0.60 -4.20
CA SER A 674 -33.16 0.38 -5.23
C SER A 674 -32.77 -0.13 -6.61
N LEU A 675 -31.55 -0.65 -6.76
CA LEU A 675 -31.05 -1.23 -8.01
C LEU A 675 -31.86 -2.45 -8.45
N ILE A 676 -32.10 -3.41 -7.55
CA ILE A 676 -32.83 -4.64 -7.89
C ILE A 676 -34.33 -4.42 -8.15
N ALA A 677 -34.87 -3.23 -7.83
CA ALA A 677 -36.23 -2.84 -8.19
C ALA A 677 -36.35 -2.26 -9.61
N SER A 678 -35.23 -2.06 -10.31
CA SER A 678 -35.18 -1.61 -11.70
C SER A 678 -34.92 -2.76 -12.67
N ASP A 679 -35.51 -2.70 -13.87
CA ASP A 679 -35.32 -3.72 -14.90
C ASP A 679 -33.83 -3.88 -15.28
N GLU A 680 -33.09 -2.77 -15.38
CA GLU A 680 -31.67 -2.75 -15.73
C GLU A 680 -30.80 -3.33 -14.60
N GLY A 681 -31.00 -2.89 -13.35
CA GLY A 681 -30.24 -3.39 -12.21
C GLY A 681 -30.49 -4.87 -11.92
N GLU A 682 -31.74 -5.33 -12.05
CA GLU A 682 -32.09 -6.76 -11.96
C GLU A 682 -31.39 -7.57 -13.06
N ALA A 683 -31.46 -7.12 -14.32
CA ALA A 683 -30.82 -7.82 -15.43
C ALA A 683 -29.30 -7.93 -15.27
N ARG A 684 -28.62 -6.86 -14.84
CA ARG A 684 -27.17 -6.86 -14.59
C ARG A 684 -26.78 -7.78 -13.44
N PHE A 685 -27.55 -7.73 -12.34
CA PHE A 685 -27.32 -8.59 -11.19
C PHE A 685 -27.44 -10.07 -11.55
N LEU A 686 -28.50 -10.44 -12.27
CA LEU A 686 -28.71 -11.82 -12.71
C LEU A 686 -27.63 -12.30 -13.68
N ARG A 687 -27.19 -11.43 -14.60
CA ARG A 687 -26.08 -11.72 -15.51
C ARG A 687 -24.80 -12.03 -14.74
N LEU A 688 -24.39 -11.14 -13.83
CA LEU A 688 -23.19 -11.34 -12.99
C LEU A 688 -23.30 -12.63 -12.17
N PHE A 689 -24.48 -12.93 -11.63
CA PHE A 689 -24.70 -14.16 -10.88
C PHE A 689 -24.55 -15.41 -11.75
N ASP A 690 -25.13 -15.41 -12.96
CA ASP A 690 -25.03 -16.54 -13.91
C ASP A 690 -23.58 -16.75 -14.36
N GLU A 691 -22.86 -15.67 -14.65
CA GLU A 691 -21.43 -15.69 -14.96
C GLU A 691 -20.62 -16.32 -13.83
N LEU A 692 -20.81 -15.88 -12.59
CA LEU A 692 -20.05 -16.40 -11.45
C LEU A 692 -20.43 -17.85 -11.12
N LEU A 693 -21.70 -18.26 -11.28
CA LEU A 693 -22.15 -19.65 -11.17
C LEU A 693 -21.62 -20.58 -12.27
N ALA A 694 -21.17 -20.02 -13.40
CA ALA A 694 -20.53 -20.74 -14.49
C ALA A 694 -18.98 -20.59 -14.49
N GLY A 695 -18.41 -19.93 -13.48
CA GLY A 695 -16.98 -19.72 -13.32
C GLY A 695 -16.51 -20.08 -11.90
N PRO A 696 -16.10 -19.10 -11.07
CA PRO A 696 -15.52 -19.37 -9.76
C PRO A 696 -16.45 -20.10 -8.79
N PHE A 697 -17.77 -20.00 -8.94
CA PHE A 697 -18.74 -20.74 -8.10
C PHE A 697 -19.19 -22.08 -8.69
N GLU A 698 -18.54 -22.55 -9.77
CA GLU A 698 -18.70 -23.94 -10.18
C GLU A 698 -18.14 -24.86 -9.07
N THR A 699 -18.90 -25.91 -8.74
CA THR A 699 -18.51 -26.84 -7.67
C THR A 699 -17.13 -27.44 -7.93
N GLU A 700 -16.82 -27.88 -9.14
CA GLU A 700 -15.51 -28.48 -9.46
C GLU A 700 -14.37 -27.47 -9.26
N THR A 701 -14.56 -26.22 -9.69
CA THR A 701 -13.59 -25.12 -9.52
C THR A 701 -13.33 -24.81 -8.04
N MET A 702 -14.38 -24.60 -7.25
CA MET A 702 -14.24 -24.35 -5.82
C MET A 702 -13.58 -25.51 -5.07
N LEU A 703 -13.92 -26.75 -5.43
CA LEU A 703 -13.35 -27.93 -4.79
C LEU A 703 -11.88 -28.09 -5.14
N ALA A 704 -11.48 -27.87 -6.40
CA ALA A 704 -10.09 -27.92 -6.81
C ALA A 704 -9.24 -26.89 -6.07
N LEU A 705 -9.72 -25.64 -5.98
CA LEU A 705 -9.03 -24.58 -5.23
C LEU A 705 -8.95 -24.90 -3.74
N LEU A 706 -10.05 -25.35 -3.13
CA LEU A 706 -10.07 -25.71 -1.71
C LEU A 706 -9.12 -26.86 -1.40
N ASP A 707 -9.05 -27.87 -2.27
CA ASP A 707 -8.15 -29.01 -2.12
C ASP A 707 -6.69 -28.57 -2.23
N ASP A 708 -6.35 -27.77 -3.24
CA ASP A 708 -4.99 -27.24 -3.42
C ASP A 708 -4.52 -26.43 -2.21
N MET A 709 -5.33 -25.49 -1.74
CA MET A 709 -5.00 -24.68 -0.57
C MET A 709 -4.93 -25.51 0.72
N ALA A 710 -5.85 -26.45 0.92
CA ALA A 710 -5.86 -27.30 2.11
C ALA A 710 -4.67 -28.26 2.12
N ASP A 711 -4.33 -28.86 0.98
CA ASP A 711 -3.17 -29.73 0.82
C ASP A 711 -1.86 -28.96 1.03
N GLY A 712 -1.79 -27.70 0.58
CA GLY A 712 -0.64 -26.81 0.78
C GLY A 712 -0.32 -26.53 2.25
N ILE A 713 -1.33 -26.44 3.12
CA ILE A 713 -1.12 -26.18 4.55
C ILE A 713 -1.17 -27.44 5.43
N ALA A 714 -1.70 -28.55 4.92
CA ALA A 714 -1.91 -29.78 5.69
C ALA A 714 -0.65 -30.28 6.44
N PRO A 715 0.56 -30.25 5.85
CA PRO A 715 1.78 -30.68 6.54
C PRO A 715 2.10 -29.85 7.80
N GLU A 716 1.65 -28.59 7.86
CA GLU A 716 1.97 -27.66 8.96
C GLU A 716 0.95 -27.74 10.12
N MET A 717 -0.25 -28.27 9.88
CA MET A 717 -1.34 -28.21 10.85
C MET A 717 -1.05 -28.95 12.17
N GLU A 718 -0.26 -30.02 12.14
CA GLU A 718 0.14 -30.72 13.38
C GLU A 718 0.98 -29.82 14.29
N ASN A 719 1.95 -29.09 13.73
CA ASN A 719 2.80 -28.17 14.48
C ASN A 719 1.99 -26.98 15.02
N GLN A 720 1.10 -26.43 14.21
CA GLN A 720 0.19 -25.35 14.60
C GLN A 720 -0.64 -25.73 15.83
N PHE A 721 -1.21 -26.94 15.84
CA PHE A 721 -2.02 -27.42 16.96
C PHE A 721 -1.20 -27.80 18.18
N ALA A 722 0.00 -28.38 17.98
CA ALA A 722 0.93 -28.65 19.08
C ALA A 722 1.32 -27.36 19.80
N ARG A 723 1.48 -26.26 19.05
CA ARG A 723 1.83 -24.95 19.57
C ARG A 723 0.68 -24.25 20.29
N TRP A 724 -0.48 -24.16 19.66
CA TRP A 724 -1.55 -23.29 20.13
C TRP A 724 -2.75 -24.01 20.74
N GLY A 725 -3.00 -25.27 20.38
CA GLY A 725 -4.19 -26.01 20.80
C GLY A 725 -5.51 -25.39 20.30
N ASN A 726 -5.46 -24.57 19.24
CA ASN A 726 -6.61 -23.93 18.59
C ASN A 726 -7.53 -24.92 17.86
N ALA A 727 -7.05 -26.14 17.60
CA ALA A 727 -7.85 -27.29 17.21
C ALA A 727 -7.48 -28.53 18.03
N PRO A 728 -8.41 -29.48 18.24
CA PRO A 728 -8.12 -30.67 19.04
C PRO A 728 -7.32 -31.75 18.30
N SER A 729 -7.27 -31.72 16.95
CA SER A 729 -6.47 -32.65 16.12
C SER A 729 -6.53 -32.26 14.64
N VAL A 730 -5.61 -32.79 13.82
CA VAL A 730 -5.67 -32.75 12.35
C VAL A 730 -7.01 -33.24 11.83
N LYS A 731 -7.54 -34.36 12.34
CA LYS A 731 -8.86 -34.87 11.97
C LYS A 731 -10.01 -33.90 12.23
N ALA A 732 -9.92 -33.10 13.29
CA ALA A 732 -10.94 -32.09 13.57
C ALA A 732 -10.84 -30.92 12.60
N TRP A 733 -9.63 -30.55 12.18
CA TRP A 733 -9.40 -29.57 11.13
C TRP A 733 -9.87 -30.06 9.75
N GLU A 734 -9.55 -31.30 9.37
CA GLU A 734 -10.11 -31.95 8.17
C GLU A 734 -11.65 -31.87 8.19
N GLY A 735 -12.28 -32.11 9.34
CA GLY A 735 -13.73 -31.97 9.50
C GLY A 735 -14.26 -30.54 9.38
N ARG A 736 -13.42 -29.50 9.50
CA ARG A 736 -13.78 -28.10 9.25
C ARG A 736 -13.60 -27.73 7.78
N VAL A 737 -12.56 -28.22 7.12
CA VAL A 737 -12.38 -28.15 5.66
C VAL A 737 -13.54 -28.88 4.97
N GLU A 738 -13.95 -30.04 5.48
CA GLU A 738 -15.09 -30.80 4.96
C GLU A 738 -16.42 -30.02 5.03
N LYS A 739 -16.59 -29.13 6.02
CA LYS A 739 -17.78 -28.25 6.04
C LYS A 739 -17.76 -27.23 4.90
N MET A 740 -16.58 -26.72 4.55
CA MET A 740 -16.41 -25.85 3.38
C MET A 740 -16.70 -26.64 2.10
N ARG A 741 -16.22 -27.88 1.98
CA ARG A 741 -16.55 -28.79 0.87
C ARG A 741 -18.05 -28.97 0.69
N VAL A 742 -18.76 -29.32 1.78
CA VAL A 742 -20.22 -29.48 1.77
C VAL A 742 -20.94 -28.19 1.38
N PHE A 743 -20.40 -27.02 1.75
CA PHE A 743 -20.93 -25.73 1.32
C PHE A 743 -20.74 -25.53 -0.19
N ALA A 744 -19.52 -25.73 -0.71
CA ALA A 744 -19.20 -25.63 -2.14
C ALA A 744 -20.08 -26.54 -3.02
N GLU A 745 -20.38 -27.75 -2.53
CA GLU A 745 -21.22 -28.72 -3.24
C GLU A 745 -22.70 -28.34 -3.28
N ARG A 746 -23.23 -27.76 -2.20
CA ARG A 746 -24.68 -27.54 -2.04
C ARG A 746 -25.11 -26.12 -2.37
N ARG A 747 -24.26 -25.13 -2.09
CA ARG A 747 -24.62 -23.70 -2.19
C ARG A 747 -25.03 -23.28 -3.60
N PRO A 748 -24.37 -23.71 -4.70
CA PRO A 748 -24.79 -23.34 -6.05
C PRO A 748 -26.25 -23.68 -6.34
N ASP A 749 -26.68 -24.91 -6.02
CA ASP A 749 -28.07 -25.35 -6.24
C ASP A 749 -29.08 -24.59 -5.36
N VAL A 750 -28.72 -24.32 -4.11
CA VAL A 750 -29.55 -23.54 -3.19
C VAL A 750 -29.78 -22.13 -3.72
N VAL A 751 -28.71 -21.47 -4.14
CA VAL A 751 -28.75 -20.09 -4.64
C VAL A 751 -29.49 -20.02 -5.97
N LYS A 752 -29.26 -20.97 -6.89
CA LYS A 752 -30.02 -21.07 -8.15
C LYS A 752 -31.53 -21.16 -7.89
N ARG A 753 -31.94 -22.01 -6.94
CA ARG A 753 -33.35 -22.11 -6.53
C ARG A 753 -33.87 -20.79 -5.93
N GLN A 754 -33.12 -20.17 -5.03
CA GLN A 754 -33.51 -18.90 -4.39
C GLN A 754 -33.69 -17.76 -5.39
N LEU A 755 -32.87 -17.73 -6.44
CA LEU A 755 -32.98 -16.77 -7.55
C LEU A 755 -34.20 -17.08 -8.42
N ILE A 756 -34.42 -18.34 -8.82
CA ILE A 756 -35.60 -18.74 -9.61
C ILE A 756 -36.91 -18.43 -8.87
N GLU A 757 -36.96 -18.68 -7.57
CA GLU A 757 -38.14 -18.39 -6.74
C GLU A 757 -38.47 -16.89 -6.67
N ARG A 758 -37.48 -16.01 -6.87
CA ARG A 758 -37.64 -14.55 -6.78
C ARG A 758 -37.85 -13.88 -8.12
N PHE A 759 -37.02 -14.22 -9.09
CA PHE A 759 -36.90 -13.53 -10.37
C PHE A 759 -37.50 -14.32 -11.54
N GLY A 760 -37.90 -15.58 -11.30
CA GLY A 760 -38.53 -16.44 -12.30
C GLY A 760 -37.57 -17.43 -12.97
N THR A 761 -38.11 -18.32 -13.81
CA THR A 761 -37.37 -19.47 -14.36
C THR A 761 -36.36 -19.13 -15.45
N ASP A 762 -36.47 -17.94 -16.06
CA ASP A 762 -35.59 -17.48 -17.13
C ASP A 762 -34.37 -16.69 -16.59
N ALA A 763 -34.28 -16.53 -15.26
CA ALA A 763 -33.29 -15.71 -14.57
C ALA A 763 -31.87 -16.32 -14.54
N ILE A 764 -31.71 -17.62 -14.86
CA ILE A 764 -30.44 -18.36 -14.82
C ILE A 764 -30.44 -19.39 -15.97
N GLY A 765 -29.40 -19.40 -16.80
CA GLY A 765 -29.22 -20.43 -17.84
C GLY A 765 -29.59 -20.05 -19.28
N SER A 766 -29.34 -18.80 -19.72
CA SER A 766 -29.31 -18.46 -21.15
C SER A 766 -28.16 -17.54 -21.53
N VAL A 767 -26.95 -18.08 -21.59
CA VAL A 767 -25.85 -17.41 -22.30
C VAL A 767 -25.61 -18.16 -23.62
N GLU A 768 -26.14 -17.61 -24.72
CA GLU A 768 -25.52 -17.84 -26.03
C GLU A 768 -24.07 -17.35 -25.93
N GLU A 769 -23.12 -18.24 -26.26
CA GLU A 769 -21.68 -18.01 -26.31
C GLU A 769 -21.34 -16.64 -26.92
N THR A 770 -21.15 -15.63 -26.08
CA THR A 770 -20.43 -14.42 -26.46
C THR A 770 -19.19 -14.37 -25.59
N LYS A 771 -18.14 -15.03 -26.06
CA LYS A 771 -16.78 -14.81 -25.56
C LYS A 771 -16.45 -13.33 -25.75
N LEU A 772 -16.58 -12.55 -24.70
CA LEU A 772 -15.90 -11.28 -24.57
C LEU A 772 -14.52 -11.59 -24.01
N CYS A 773 -13.52 -11.45 -24.87
CA CYS A 773 -12.13 -11.37 -24.46
C CYS A 773 -12.00 -10.13 -23.56
N TYR A 774 -11.70 -10.33 -22.28
CA TYR A 774 -11.09 -9.29 -21.47
C TYR A 774 -9.64 -9.19 -21.93
N ASP A 775 -9.26 -8.04 -22.48
CA ASP A 775 -7.85 -7.67 -22.58
C ASP A 775 -7.38 -7.42 -21.15
N VAL A 776 -6.60 -8.37 -20.65
CA VAL A 776 -5.82 -8.22 -19.42
C VAL A 776 -4.82 -7.10 -19.65
N ARG A 777 -4.85 -6.08 -18.80
CA ARG A 777 -3.71 -5.19 -18.57
C ARG A 777 -3.22 -5.46 -17.17
#